data_AF-A0A2M7SJQ5-F1
#
_entry.id   AF-A0A2M7SJQ5-F1
#
_cell.length_a   1.000
_cell.length_b   1.000
_cell.length_c   1.000
_cell.angle_alpha   90.00
_cell.angle_beta   90.00
_cell.angle_gamma   90.00
#
_symmetry.space_group_name_H-M   'P 1'
#
loop_
_entity.id
_entity.type
_entity.pdbx_description
1 polymer ?
#
loop_
_entity_poly.entity_id
_entity_poly.type
_entity_poly.pdbx_seq_one_letter_code
_entity_poly.pdbx_strand_id
1 'polypeptide(L)'
;EAEEARTEAERLASPKGLFKETIKGIPKAVRDLEKGEFKGTFPQAMYDISTLYLEVWAKMHGYFVYRPYRWPGTLLAPTDTIHSADDKKIFETVKAAEDIARRLAKTKVDVFFLSDNTGSMSGLIASAKDNALTILNKLAGEDSRFEKIDVRWGVGRYYGDPTESGEAPTTAYRLQQVMTTDKTAIQDAINQWSASGGGDWEEANFFAIQQAATEGAGTPRDGTKATNQKTGWRSDAAKVIVVFGDAPSWQKSVNEKELRQVLQDKGVHVVFIDTSSINNAGSDPVAWDAITGTQIKGAAEELADGSSGSYIPLTDSSKIVEAVLDGVYDAITDNTWAGGQMARIDSSKIWRSRTASSITGESSNNRNNWDFTLRYPGQTASTFSFNTDGATLVSDKRYYKKSMIGGGTNIFGKDMSLNSLVQFTSDKDFFRFVMRNNSSSFDSNPDNNTARVEAYFGHKTAKAKLPSSGIDVYDLSMTTVSPYENKYVHTSGEDLPIQMSVNWQTGKVYAVGSTDIAQRSGIALFLGSVDRDKSIIEGDFTYKSARIKTSEESSIPRFIKDTDRGNTYVQIYGENEPVGMGGTFSVDWYDENKSSSLGHMITSGFLDEKNVSYTSVSNNEVWKGFAVGFVHNRNDGSLTIATNDSSNDVQMTLKPSTGEFAGQISTSDGTNTYSLSSSTSDKNVYVSPQAFGATKDLNGVPAYIATERHALSNYNYMTWGHWSYDTGTSPDKTVFMASPWIAGRLTPSSDIPTTGTATYNGGVTGQLKEAGGLFTSVGGTSTLTANFGSKGITGSFDNLKRYDNSTWVTSAAVNANWGAGTNAISGTIAGEGKNGNINGAFFGPSAQEIGGNWTLNGGGDKAAGIFGGKK
;
A
#
# COMPACT_ATOMS: atom_id res chain seq x y z
N GLU A 1 -20.35 29.64 65.13
CA GLU A 1 -20.92 28.28 65.34
C GLU A 1 -22.12 27.95 64.44
N ALA A 2 -23.35 28.43 64.66
CA ALA A 2 -24.49 28.06 63.78
C ALA A 2 -24.34 28.60 62.34
N GLU A 3 -23.83 29.82 62.17
CA GLU A 3 -23.53 30.43 60.87
C GLU A 3 -22.36 29.72 60.16
N GLU A 4 -21.33 29.30 60.90
CA GLU A 4 -20.18 28.55 60.35
C GLU A 4 -20.55 27.12 59.96
N ALA A 5 -21.38 26.44 60.76
CA ALA A 5 -21.91 25.12 60.43
C ALA A 5 -22.82 25.17 59.20
N ARG A 6 -23.61 26.24 59.05
CA ARG A 6 -24.42 26.49 57.87
C ARG A 6 -23.56 26.82 56.64
N THR A 7 -22.51 27.62 56.79
CA THR A 7 -21.59 27.97 55.70
C THR A 7 -20.76 26.77 55.26
N GLU A 8 -20.34 25.90 56.17
CA GLU A 8 -19.63 24.65 55.86
C GLU A 8 -20.56 23.60 55.25
N ALA A 9 -21.83 23.53 55.69
CA ALA A 9 -22.85 22.69 55.05
C ALA A 9 -23.23 23.19 53.64
N GLU A 10 -23.34 24.50 53.43
CA GLU A 10 -23.55 25.11 52.12
C GLU A 10 -22.30 24.95 51.22
N ARG A 11 -21.08 25.00 51.80
CA ARG A 11 -19.83 24.69 51.10
C ARG A 11 -19.80 23.22 50.67
N LEU A 12 -20.07 22.28 51.57
CA LEU A 12 -20.09 20.83 51.30
C LEU A 12 -21.23 20.42 50.36
N ALA A 13 -22.36 21.13 50.38
CA ALA A 13 -23.46 20.94 49.44
C ALA A 13 -23.19 21.57 48.06
N SER A 14 -22.24 22.51 47.96
CA SER A 14 -21.83 23.08 46.67
C SER A 14 -21.04 22.05 45.84
N PRO A 15 -21.17 22.06 44.49
CA PRO A 15 -20.40 21.18 43.62
C PRO A 15 -18.88 21.24 43.86
N LYS A 16 -18.34 22.42 44.20
CA LYS A 16 -16.92 22.62 44.51
C LYS A 16 -16.49 22.05 45.88
N GLY A 17 -17.37 22.01 46.89
CA GLY A 17 -17.03 21.45 48.20
C GLY A 17 -17.12 19.94 48.24
N LEU A 18 -18.14 19.37 47.57
CA LEU A 18 -18.24 17.93 47.31
C LEU A 18 -17.04 17.41 46.50
N PHE A 19 -16.60 18.17 45.49
CA PHE A 19 -15.38 17.88 44.71
C PHE A 19 -14.11 17.84 45.57
N LYS A 20 -13.93 18.80 46.49
CA LYS A 20 -12.75 18.86 47.38
C LYS A 20 -12.70 17.70 48.38
N GLU A 21 -13.83 17.23 48.90
CA GLU A 21 -13.84 16.06 49.81
C GLU A 21 -13.65 14.74 49.07
N THR A 22 -14.20 14.59 47.87
CA THR A 22 -14.00 13.40 47.03
C THR A 22 -12.54 13.24 46.58
N ILE A 23 -11.86 14.33 46.22
CA ILE A 23 -10.43 14.29 45.84
C ILE A 23 -9.51 13.92 47.01
N LYS A 24 -9.85 14.32 48.25
CA LYS A 24 -9.08 13.93 49.44
C LYS A 24 -9.08 12.41 49.70
N GLY A 25 -10.10 11.69 49.22
CA GLY A 25 -10.22 10.23 49.36
C GLY A 25 -9.34 9.43 48.40
N ILE A 26 -8.98 9.99 47.24
CA ILE A 26 -8.25 9.27 46.18
C ILE A 26 -6.84 8.85 46.63
N PRO A 27 -6.02 9.70 47.29
CA PRO A 27 -4.71 9.27 47.79
C PRO A 27 -4.74 8.20 48.88
N LYS A 28 -5.87 8.05 49.58
CA LYS A 28 -6.09 6.97 50.55
C LYS A 28 -6.49 5.68 49.83
N ALA A 29 -7.43 5.75 48.88
CA ALA A 29 -7.84 4.60 48.07
C ALA A 29 -6.66 4.01 47.27
N VAL A 30 -5.79 4.86 46.72
CA VAL A 30 -4.54 4.42 46.04
C VAL A 30 -3.59 3.74 47.02
N ARG A 31 -3.41 4.30 48.23
CA ARG A 31 -2.58 3.67 49.28
C ARG A 31 -3.12 2.34 49.80
N ASP A 32 -4.44 2.22 49.94
CA ASP A 32 -5.10 1.00 50.39
C ASP A 32 -5.08 -0.08 49.29
N LEU A 33 -5.07 0.33 48.00
CA LEU A 33 -4.88 -0.55 46.84
C LEU A 33 -3.41 -1.03 46.72
N GLU A 34 -2.43 -0.14 46.92
CA GLU A 34 -0.99 -0.46 46.95
C GLU A 34 -0.63 -1.47 48.06
N LYS A 35 -1.43 -1.52 49.13
CA LYS A 35 -1.25 -2.44 50.27
C LYS A 35 -2.13 -3.70 50.20
N GLY A 36 -2.99 -3.83 49.19
CA GLY A 36 -3.91 -4.96 49.06
C GLY A 36 -5.05 -4.99 50.09
N GLU A 37 -5.35 -3.86 50.74
CA GLU A 37 -6.36 -3.74 51.81
C GLU A 37 -7.74 -3.33 51.28
N PHE A 38 -7.85 -3.04 49.98
CA PHE A 38 -9.10 -2.63 49.33
C PHE A 38 -10.05 -3.82 49.12
N LYS A 39 -11.27 -3.76 49.66
CA LYS A 39 -12.26 -4.84 49.58
C LYS A 39 -13.11 -4.75 48.29
N GLY A 40 -12.79 -5.57 47.29
CA GLY A 40 -13.55 -5.73 46.03
C GLY A 40 -12.73 -6.44 44.95
N THR A 41 -13.35 -6.92 43.86
CA THR A 41 -12.60 -7.39 42.68
C THR A 41 -12.04 -6.19 41.91
N PHE A 42 -10.81 -6.29 41.39
CA PHE A 42 -10.09 -5.19 40.71
C PHE A 42 -10.89 -4.47 39.60
N PRO A 43 -11.73 -5.16 38.78
CA PRO A 43 -12.62 -4.49 37.82
C PRO A 43 -13.71 -3.63 38.47
N GLN A 44 -14.18 -4.00 39.66
CA GLN A 44 -15.21 -3.26 40.40
C GLN A 44 -14.65 -1.99 41.04
N ALA A 45 -13.41 -2.02 41.55
CA ALA A 45 -12.75 -0.83 42.08
C ALA A 45 -12.48 0.21 40.98
N MET A 46 -12.08 -0.24 39.78
CA MET A 46 -11.92 0.62 38.61
C MET A 46 -13.26 1.15 38.08
N TYR A 47 -14.31 0.34 38.13
CA TYR A 47 -15.68 0.77 37.83
C TYR A 47 -16.15 1.85 38.81
N ASP A 48 -15.90 1.70 40.10
CA ASP A 48 -16.33 2.66 41.11
C ASP A 48 -15.58 4.00 41.00
N ILE A 49 -14.27 3.98 40.71
CA ILE A 49 -13.45 5.19 40.49
C ILE A 49 -13.86 5.93 39.19
N SER A 50 -14.06 5.19 38.10
CA SER A 50 -14.49 5.76 36.81
C SER A 50 -15.93 6.28 36.84
N THR A 51 -16.82 5.62 37.59
CA THR A 51 -18.20 6.07 37.80
C THR A 51 -18.25 7.32 38.67
N LEU A 52 -17.39 7.42 39.70
CA LEU A 52 -17.22 8.64 40.49
C LEU A 52 -16.75 9.82 39.63
N TYR A 53 -15.80 9.58 38.72
CA TYR A 53 -15.30 10.58 37.78
C TYR A 53 -16.40 11.07 36.82
N LEU A 54 -17.19 10.15 36.27
CA LEU A 54 -18.31 10.44 35.36
C LEU A 54 -19.46 11.19 36.05
N GLU A 55 -19.83 10.83 37.28
CA GLU A 55 -20.87 11.54 38.05
C GLU A 55 -20.42 12.97 38.43
N VAL A 56 -19.12 13.17 38.71
CA VAL A 56 -18.53 14.48 39.04
C VAL A 56 -18.42 15.37 37.80
N TRP A 57 -17.96 14.82 36.68
CA TRP A 57 -17.87 15.54 35.40
C TRP A 57 -19.26 15.96 34.88
N ALA A 58 -20.25 15.07 34.96
CA ALA A 58 -21.63 15.37 34.55
C ALA A 58 -22.29 16.45 35.42
N LYS A 59 -22.07 16.45 36.74
CA LYS A 59 -22.60 17.47 37.66
C LYS A 59 -21.90 18.83 37.52
N MET A 60 -20.61 18.87 37.16
CA MET A 60 -19.91 20.14 36.88
C MET A 60 -20.42 20.85 35.62
N HIS A 61 -21.02 20.12 34.68
CA HIS A 61 -21.50 20.63 33.40
C HIS A 61 -23.04 20.62 33.26
N GLY A 62 -23.77 20.34 34.34
CA GLY A 62 -25.24 20.46 34.40
C GLY A 62 -26.05 19.29 33.84
N TYR A 63 -25.46 18.11 33.63
CA TYR A 63 -26.13 16.94 33.07
C TYR A 63 -26.60 15.94 34.16
N PHE A 64 -27.81 15.38 34.00
CA PHE A 64 -28.33 14.27 34.82
C PHE A 64 -28.01 12.91 34.17
N VAL A 65 -27.47 11.97 34.94
CA VAL A 65 -27.19 10.60 34.48
C VAL A 65 -28.34 9.67 34.89
N TYR A 66 -29.01 9.04 33.91
CA TYR A 66 -29.94 7.94 34.12
C TYR A 66 -29.17 6.61 34.01
N ARG A 67 -29.37 5.66 34.93
CA ARG A 67 -28.71 4.34 34.89
C ARG A 67 -29.53 3.33 34.08
N PRO A 68 -28.96 2.75 33.01
CA PRO A 68 -29.33 1.38 32.63
C PRO A 68 -28.11 0.45 32.46
N TYR A 69 -28.42 -0.84 32.48
CA TYR A 69 -27.58 -1.99 32.81
C TYR A 69 -26.95 -2.64 31.54
N ARG A 70 -25.68 -3.04 31.65
CA ARG A 70 -24.83 -3.88 30.73
C ARG A 70 -24.38 -3.26 29.37
N TRP A 71 -23.05 -3.36 29.12
CA TRP A 71 -22.19 -2.92 27.99
C TRP A 71 -22.69 -3.20 26.55
N PRO A 72 -22.10 -2.64 25.47
CA PRO A 72 -20.90 -1.77 25.38
C PRO A 72 -21.07 -0.46 24.55
N GLY A 73 -20.23 0.56 24.76
CA GLY A 73 -20.04 1.62 23.76
C GLY A 73 -19.61 3.02 24.26
N THR A 74 -18.51 3.50 23.68
CA THR A 74 -18.16 4.91 23.39
C THR A 74 -17.75 5.83 24.55
N LEU A 75 -16.44 6.02 24.73
CA LEU A 75 -15.88 7.24 25.35
C LEU A 75 -15.68 8.31 24.27
N LEU A 76 -16.18 9.51 24.49
CA LEU A 76 -15.87 10.72 23.72
C LEU A 76 -14.53 11.31 24.20
N ALA A 77 -13.71 11.80 23.26
CA ALA A 77 -12.41 12.41 23.54
C ALA A 77 -12.53 13.77 24.26
N PRO A 78 -11.58 14.17 25.14
CA PRO A 78 -11.58 15.48 25.79
C PRO A 78 -11.13 16.58 24.82
N THR A 79 -11.88 17.68 24.73
CA THR A 79 -11.64 18.78 23.78
C THR A 79 -11.20 20.11 24.41
N ASP A 80 -10.83 20.22 25.69
CA ASP A 80 -10.49 21.52 26.28
C ASP A 80 -9.07 21.63 26.86
N THR A 81 -8.50 22.81 26.66
CA THR A 81 -7.12 23.23 26.92
C THR A 81 -6.80 23.27 28.43
N ILE A 82 -5.60 22.82 28.81
CA ILE A 82 -5.11 22.80 30.20
C ILE A 82 -4.62 24.21 30.59
N HIS A 83 -5.32 24.90 31.48
CA HIS A 83 -5.12 26.35 31.72
C HIS A 83 -4.39 26.72 33.03
N SER A 84 -4.10 25.79 33.95
CA SER A 84 -3.41 26.11 35.23
C SER A 84 -2.25 25.17 35.60
N ALA A 85 -1.36 25.63 36.48
CA ALA A 85 -0.24 24.83 37.01
C ALA A 85 -0.70 23.58 37.78
N ASP A 86 -1.91 23.62 38.37
CA ASP A 86 -2.54 22.48 39.03
C ASP A 86 -3.05 21.45 38.00
N ASP A 87 -3.59 21.89 36.85
CA ASP A 87 -4.02 21.00 35.77
C ASP A 87 -2.85 20.26 35.11
N LYS A 88 -1.68 20.91 35.02
CA LYS A 88 -0.44 20.30 34.52
C LYS A 88 0.06 19.21 35.46
N LYS A 89 -0.02 19.44 36.78
CA LYS A 89 0.36 18.47 37.82
C LYS A 89 -0.62 17.29 37.88
N ILE A 90 -1.90 17.55 37.64
CA ILE A 90 -2.95 16.52 37.50
C ILE A 90 -2.70 15.67 36.25
N PHE A 91 -2.36 16.28 35.11
CA PHE A 91 -2.02 15.55 33.88
C PHE A 91 -0.77 14.67 34.02
N GLU A 92 0.27 15.18 34.70
CA GLU A 92 1.47 14.41 35.03
C GLU A 92 1.17 13.24 35.99
N THR A 93 0.27 13.44 36.96
CA THR A 93 -0.16 12.39 37.90
C THR A 93 -1.01 11.32 37.21
N VAL A 94 -1.88 11.70 36.27
CA VAL A 94 -2.68 10.79 35.46
C VAL A 94 -1.80 9.99 34.51
N LYS A 95 -0.80 10.61 33.86
CA LYS A 95 0.19 9.89 33.05
C LYS A 95 1.01 8.91 33.87
N ALA A 96 1.42 9.28 35.08
CA ALA A 96 2.13 8.37 35.97
C ALA A 96 1.23 7.20 36.41
N ALA A 97 -0.05 7.45 36.69
CA ALA A 97 -1.03 6.41 37.01
C ALA A 97 -1.34 5.51 35.81
N GLU A 98 -1.39 6.04 34.59
CA GLU A 98 -1.53 5.25 33.36
C GLU A 98 -0.28 4.43 33.04
N ASP A 99 0.91 4.99 33.21
CA ASP A 99 2.18 4.27 33.04
C ASP A 99 2.31 3.14 34.08
N ILE A 100 1.94 3.41 35.33
CA ILE A 100 1.84 2.39 36.38
C ILE A 100 0.76 1.36 36.04
N ALA A 101 -0.42 1.77 35.54
CA ALA A 101 -1.47 0.85 35.09
C ALA A 101 -1.06 0.01 33.87
N ARG A 102 -0.26 0.55 32.94
CA ARG A 102 0.32 -0.17 31.79
C ARG A 102 1.38 -1.17 32.25
N ARG A 103 2.27 -0.77 33.16
CA ARG A 103 3.24 -1.67 33.82
C ARG A 103 2.56 -2.76 34.66
N LEU A 104 1.34 -2.51 35.14
CA LEU A 104 0.52 -3.47 35.88
C LEU A 104 -0.40 -4.31 34.97
N ALA A 105 -0.62 -3.93 33.70
CA ALA A 105 -1.50 -4.63 32.77
C ALA A 105 -0.89 -5.92 32.19
N LYS A 106 0.43 -6.07 32.18
CA LYS A 106 1.12 -7.32 31.83
C LYS A 106 2.26 -7.61 32.80
N THR A 107 1.90 -8.08 33.99
CA THR A 107 2.91 -8.57 34.94
C THR A 107 3.48 -9.92 34.53
N LYS A 108 2.96 -10.58 33.48
CA LYS A 108 3.42 -11.89 33.00
C LYS A 108 3.87 -11.85 31.55
N VAL A 109 5.07 -12.34 31.29
CA VAL A 109 5.68 -12.38 29.96
C VAL A 109 6.25 -13.76 29.69
N ASP A 110 5.98 -14.31 28.51
CA ASP A 110 6.62 -15.52 28.01
C ASP A 110 7.56 -15.13 26.87
N VAL A 111 8.84 -15.51 26.99
CA VAL A 111 9.88 -15.24 25.99
C VAL A 111 10.37 -16.55 25.40
N PHE A 112 10.17 -16.76 24.11
CA PHE A 112 10.65 -17.93 23.40
C PHE A 112 11.89 -17.60 22.58
N PHE A 113 13.03 -18.20 22.91
CA PHE A 113 14.25 -18.05 22.12
C PHE A 113 14.29 -19.07 20.99
N LEU A 114 14.46 -18.60 19.76
CA LEU A 114 14.45 -19.40 18.56
C LEU A 114 15.70 -19.12 17.72
N SER A 115 16.57 -20.11 17.55
CA SER A 115 17.82 -19.93 16.80
C SER A 115 17.81 -20.67 15.47
N ASP A 116 18.32 -19.99 14.45
CA ASP A 116 18.89 -20.65 13.29
C ASP A 116 20.08 -21.50 13.73
N ASN A 117 20.12 -22.75 13.27
CA ASN A 117 21.20 -23.69 13.52
C ASN A 117 21.95 -24.10 12.24
N THR A 118 21.78 -23.42 11.11
CA THR A 118 22.57 -23.73 9.91
C THR A 118 24.03 -23.35 10.06
N GLY A 119 24.87 -23.83 9.13
CA GLY A 119 26.33 -23.74 9.26
C GLY A 119 26.89 -22.33 9.43
N SER A 120 26.20 -21.30 8.93
CA SER A 120 26.59 -19.89 8.98
C SER A 120 26.57 -19.33 10.41
N MET A 121 25.72 -19.86 11.29
CA MET A 121 25.42 -19.30 12.62
C MET A 121 26.47 -19.57 13.71
N SER A 122 27.57 -20.26 13.40
CA SER A 122 28.54 -20.77 14.40
C SER A 122 29.08 -19.71 15.38
N GLY A 123 29.42 -18.50 14.90
CA GLY A 123 29.93 -17.41 15.74
C GLY A 123 28.87 -16.79 16.66
N LEU A 124 27.62 -16.72 16.19
CA LEU A 124 26.52 -16.11 16.93
C LEU A 124 25.92 -17.05 17.97
N ILE A 125 25.81 -18.34 17.65
CA ILE A 125 25.40 -19.36 18.61
C ILE A 125 26.36 -19.36 19.80
N ALA A 126 27.68 -19.23 19.57
CA ALA A 126 28.65 -19.10 20.66
C ALA A 126 28.38 -17.87 21.54
N SER A 127 28.18 -16.70 20.92
CA SER A 127 27.87 -15.46 21.65
C SER A 127 26.56 -15.55 22.45
N ALA A 128 25.50 -16.14 21.88
CA ALA A 128 24.23 -16.34 22.57
C ALA A 128 24.37 -17.30 23.76
N LYS A 129 25.14 -18.38 23.63
CA LYS A 129 25.44 -19.31 24.74
C LYS A 129 26.18 -18.63 25.88
N ASP A 130 27.22 -17.86 25.56
CA ASP A 130 28.06 -17.17 26.54
C ASP A 130 27.27 -16.11 27.33
N ASN A 131 26.26 -15.50 26.70
CA ASN A 131 25.46 -14.41 27.29
C ASN A 131 24.09 -14.84 27.84
N ALA A 132 23.67 -16.09 27.63
CA ALA A 132 22.33 -16.55 27.97
C ALA A 132 21.97 -16.32 29.45
N LEU A 133 22.83 -16.70 30.40
CA LEU A 133 22.55 -16.50 31.83
C LEU A 133 22.40 -15.00 32.18
N THR A 134 23.21 -14.14 31.56
CA THR A 134 23.12 -12.68 31.74
C THR A 134 21.78 -12.14 31.23
N ILE A 135 21.33 -12.59 30.06
CA ILE A 135 20.03 -12.21 29.49
C ILE A 135 18.88 -12.67 30.40
N LEU A 136 18.90 -13.94 30.83
CA LEU A 136 17.88 -14.51 31.72
C LEU A 136 17.80 -13.79 33.06
N ASN A 137 18.94 -13.40 33.62
CA ASN A 137 19.01 -12.64 34.87
C ASN A 137 18.43 -11.23 34.74
N LYS A 138 18.79 -10.52 33.68
CA LYS A 138 18.26 -9.17 33.38
C LYS A 138 16.76 -9.17 33.12
N LEU A 139 16.26 -10.12 32.32
CA LEU A 139 14.83 -10.31 32.08
C LEU A 139 14.05 -10.70 33.35
N ALA A 140 14.70 -11.35 34.31
CA ALA A 140 14.10 -11.73 35.59
C ALA A 140 14.12 -10.60 36.64
N GLY A 141 14.42 -9.36 36.23
CA GLY A 141 14.31 -8.18 37.08
C GLY A 141 15.63 -7.58 37.57
N GLU A 142 16.81 -8.10 37.17
CA GLU A 142 18.08 -7.39 37.43
C GLU A 142 18.20 -6.10 36.60
N ASP A 143 17.52 -6.02 35.46
CA ASP A 143 17.37 -4.78 34.72
C ASP A 143 16.08 -4.07 35.14
N SER A 144 16.17 -2.77 35.43
CA SER A 144 15.06 -1.93 35.89
C SER A 144 13.83 -1.97 34.97
N ARG A 145 14.01 -2.29 33.69
CA ARG A 145 12.91 -2.50 32.72
C ARG A 145 11.99 -3.67 33.09
N PHE A 146 12.50 -4.65 33.82
CA PHE A 146 11.82 -5.93 34.09
C PHE A 146 11.60 -6.21 35.58
N GLU A 147 11.87 -5.26 36.48
CA GLU A 147 11.86 -5.43 37.96
C GLU A 147 10.54 -6.02 38.52
N LYS A 148 9.42 -5.89 37.81
CA LYS A 148 8.08 -6.35 38.23
C LYS A 148 7.43 -7.36 37.28
N ILE A 149 8.23 -8.06 36.48
CA ILE A 149 7.77 -8.96 35.43
C ILE A 149 7.99 -10.43 35.82
N ASP A 150 6.90 -11.18 35.92
CA ASP A 150 6.86 -12.65 36.01
C ASP A 150 7.12 -13.24 34.62
N VAL A 151 8.39 -13.53 34.35
CA VAL A 151 8.86 -14.06 33.07
C VAL A 151 9.00 -15.58 33.08
N ARG A 152 8.58 -16.23 31.98
CA ARG A 152 8.95 -17.60 31.63
C ARG A 152 9.71 -17.61 30.31
N TRP A 153 10.53 -18.63 30.12
CA TRP A 153 11.29 -18.81 28.90
C TRP A 153 11.08 -20.18 28.29
N GLY A 154 11.18 -20.26 26.97
CA GLY A 154 11.26 -21.51 26.21
C GLY A 154 12.34 -21.40 25.14
N VAL A 155 12.75 -22.54 24.57
CA VAL A 155 13.85 -22.61 23.61
C VAL A 155 13.51 -23.55 22.47
N GLY A 156 13.77 -23.12 21.24
CA GLY A 156 13.70 -23.95 20.04
C GLY A 156 14.81 -23.61 19.04
N ARG A 157 14.88 -24.42 17.99
CA ARG A 157 15.80 -24.22 16.86
C ARG A 157 15.14 -24.50 15.52
N TYR A 158 15.75 -24.02 14.45
CA TYR A 158 15.38 -24.36 13.07
C TYR A 158 16.58 -24.62 12.14
N TYR A 159 16.31 -25.27 11.02
CA TYR A 159 17.22 -25.51 9.88
C TYR A 159 16.51 -25.08 8.57
N GLY A 160 16.69 -25.81 7.48
CA GLY A 160 15.97 -25.66 6.21
C GLY A 160 14.48 -25.99 6.32
N ASP A 161 13.71 -25.51 5.33
CA ASP A 161 12.26 -25.57 5.28
C ASP A 161 11.76 -26.98 4.93
N PRO A 162 10.64 -27.45 5.52
CA PRO A 162 10.16 -28.81 5.29
C PRO A 162 9.58 -29.04 3.88
N THR A 163 9.61 -28.04 2.99
CA THR A 163 9.38 -28.20 1.55
C THR A 163 10.62 -28.63 0.78
N GLU A 164 11.79 -28.57 1.39
CA GLU A 164 13.03 -29.09 0.84
C GLU A 164 13.06 -30.61 0.83
N SER A 165 13.80 -31.17 -0.14
CA SER A 165 13.88 -32.62 -0.32
C SER A 165 14.70 -33.25 0.82
N GLY A 166 14.02 -34.01 1.69
CA GLY A 166 14.65 -34.75 2.78
C GLY A 166 14.50 -34.09 4.15
N GLU A 167 13.91 -32.90 4.21
CA GLU A 167 13.69 -32.16 5.45
C GLU A 167 12.28 -32.44 6.00
N ALA A 168 12.20 -33.01 7.20
CA ALA A 168 10.93 -33.30 7.87
C ALA A 168 10.50 -32.12 8.75
N PRO A 169 9.18 -31.86 8.96
CA PRO A 169 8.72 -30.79 9.86
C PRO A 169 9.38 -30.77 11.24
N THR A 170 9.62 -31.95 11.82
CA THR A 170 10.24 -32.12 13.15
C THR A 170 11.76 -31.91 13.16
N THR A 171 12.39 -31.93 11.99
CA THR A 171 13.81 -31.59 11.83
C THR A 171 13.96 -30.10 11.54
N ALA A 172 13.09 -29.56 10.67
CA ALA A 172 13.01 -28.14 10.31
C ALA A 172 12.73 -27.24 11.51
N TYR A 173 11.84 -27.66 12.42
CA TYR A 173 11.62 -27.01 13.73
C TYR A 173 11.69 -28.04 14.86
N ARG A 174 12.45 -27.70 15.91
CA ARG A 174 12.49 -28.49 17.13
C ARG A 174 12.40 -27.59 18.37
N LEU A 175 11.37 -27.84 19.17
CA LEU A 175 11.23 -27.38 20.54
C LEU A 175 12.20 -28.16 21.43
N GLN A 176 13.12 -27.44 22.07
CA GLN A 176 14.13 -28.02 22.96
C GLN A 176 13.73 -27.90 24.42
N GLN A 177 13.06 -26.81 24.78
CA GLN A 177 12.57 -26.57 26.13
C GLN A 177 11.22 -25.86 26.09
N VAL A 178 10.22 -26.47 26.73
CA VAL A 178 8.91 -25.85 26.97
C VAL A 178 9.02 -24.72 27.97
N MET A 179 8.04 -23.81 27.97
CA MET A 179 8.00 -22.65 28.87
C MET A 179 8.22 -23.03 30.36
N THR A 180 9.26 -22.48 30.97
CA THR A 180 9.63 -22.71 32.38
C THR A 180 10.24 -21.46 33.01
N THR A 181 10.31 -21.42 34.34
CA THR A 181 11.06 -20.42 35.11
C THR A 181 12.47 -20.90 35.49
N ASP A 182 12.82 -22.15 35.17
CA ASP A 182 14.12 -22.74 35.47
C ASP A 182 15.20 -22.24 34.49
N LYS A 183 15.99 -21.26 34.95
CA LYS A 183 17.08 -20.66 34.16
C LYS A 183 18.14 -21.68 33.76
N THR A 184 18.39 -22.71 34.58
CA THR A 184 19.38 -23.75 34.28
C THR A 184 18.90 -24.60 33.11
N ALA A 185 17.63 -25.04 33.14
CA ALA A 185 17.04 -25.79 32.03
C ALA A 185 17.07 -25.00 30.71
N ILE A 186 16.85 -23.68 30.78
CA ILE A 186 16.88 -22.80 29.60
C ILE A 186 18.31 -22.60 29.08
N GLN A 187 19.28 -22.37 29.97
CA GLN A 187 20.69 -22.32 29.61
C GLN A 187 21.15 -23.64 28.98
N ASP A 188 20.76 -24.78 29.55
CA ASP A 188 21.09 -26.11 29.02
C ASP A 188 20.48 -26.34 27.63
N ALA A 189 19.27 -25.85 27.39
CA ALA A 189 18.63 -25.92 26.08
C ALA A 189 19.30 -25.00 25.04
N ILE A 190 19.68 -23.77 25.41
CA ILE A 190 20.47 -22.87 24.54
C ILE A 190 21.85 -23.49 24.25
N ASN A 191 22.47 -24.15 25.23
CA ASN A 191 23.75 -24.83 25.06
C ASN A 191 23.69 -26.00 24.05
N GLN A 192 22.50 -26.54 23.77
CA GLN A 192 22.29 -27.55 22.72
C GLN A 192 22.23 -26.96 21.30
N TRP A 193 22.14 -25.64 21.11
CA TRP A 193 22.23 -25.04 19.78
C TRP A 193 23.57 -25.37 19.12
N SER A 194 23.56 -25.74 17.85
CA SER A 194 24.77 -26.12 17.14
C SER A 194 24.62 -25.81 15.65
N ALA A 195 25.53 -25.01 15.12
CA ALA A 195 25.62 -24.72 13.69
C ALA A 195 26.01 -25.99 12.91
N SER A 196 25.18 -26.43 11.98
CA SER A 196 25.46 -27.58 11.11
C SER A 196 24.58 -27.58 9.87
N GLY A 197 25.06 -28.18 8.78
CA GLY A 197 24.25 -28.35 7.57
C GLY A 197 24.03 -27.05 6.81
N GLY A 198 23.02 -27.06 5.95
CA GLY A 198 22.76 -26.04 4.92
C GLY A 198 23.17 -26.55 3.52
N GLY A 199 22.45 -26.12 2.50
CA GLY A 199 22.70 -26.47 1.09
C GLY A 199 22.33 -25.36 0.13
N ASP A 200 21.34 -24.58 0.50
CA ASP A 200 20.87 -23.33 -0.08
C ASP A 200 20.99 -22.18 0.94
N TRP A 201 20.52 -20.99 0.56
CA TRP A 201 20.69 -19.77 1.34
C TRP A 201 19.49 -19.48 2.24
N GLU A 202 18.29 -19.85 1.82
CA GLU A 202 17.04 -19.63 2.55
C GLU A 202 16.80 -20.68 3.66
N GLU A 203 16.25 -20.25 4.80
CA GLU A 203 16.06 -21.08 5.99
C GLU A 203 14.59 -21.12 6.49
N ALA A 204 14.27 -21.98 7.45
CA ALA A 204 12.89 -22.22 7.92
C ALA A 204 12.40 -21.31 9.05
N ASN A 205 12.97 -20.11 9.24
CA ASN A 205 12.55 -19.20 10.32
C ASN A 205 11.03 -18.94 10.33
N PHE A 206 10.37 -18.68 9.19
CA PHE A 206 8.91 -18.46 9.18
C PHE A 206 8.12 -19.71 9.55
N PHE A 207 8.51 -20.87 9.03
CA PHE A 207 7.93 -22.15 9.45
C PHE A 207 8.08 -22.33 10.96
N ALA A 208 9.27 -22.11 11.51
CA ALA A 208 9.56 -22.29 12.93
C ALA A 208 8.81 -21.30 13.84
N ILE A 209 8.70 -20.04 13.45
CA ILE A 209 7.88 -19.03 14.15
C ILE A 209 6.42 -19.48 14.13
N GLN A 210 5.90 -19.95 12.99
CA GLN A 210 4.54 -20.44 12.88
C GLN A 210 4.31 -21.64 13.81
N GLN A 211 5.23 -22.61 13.87
CA GLN A 211 5.12 -23.76 14.76
C GLN A 211 5.15 -23.34 16.24
N ALA A 212 6.06 -22.43 16.62
CA ALA A 212 6.16 -21.94 17.98
C ALA A 212 4.89 -21.16 18.41
N ALA A 213 4.36 -20.29 17.55
CA ALA A 213 3.18 -19.48 17.81
C ALA A 213 1.87 -20.30 17.87
N THR A 214 1.79 -21.39 17.09
CA THR A 214 0.57 -22.20 16.97
C THR A 214 0.57 -23.48 17.79
N GLU A 215 1.59 -23.70 18.62
CA GLU A 215 1.74 -24.95 19.38
C GLU A 215 1.83 -26.18 18.44
N GLY A 216 2.54 -26.01 17.31
CA GLY A 216 2.86 -27.04 16.34
C GLY A 216 1.76 -27.41 15.35
N ALA A 217 0.80 -26.51 15.07
CA ALA A 217 -0.28 -26.77 14.12
C ALA A 217 0.22 -26.77 12.65
N GLY A 218 -0.55 -27.38 11.74
CA GLY A 218 -0.23 -27.38 10.30
C GLY A 218 -0.14 -25.98 9.71
N THR A 219 0.70 -25.79 8.69
CA THR A 219 0.86 -24.48 8.04
C THR A 219 -0.37 -24.14 7.18
N PRO A 220 -0.60 -22.84 6.87
CA PRO A 220 -1.72 -22.41 6.04
C PRO A 220 -1.72 -23.00 4.62
N ARG A 221 -0.54 -23.29 4.07
CA ARG A 221 -0.38 -23.81 2.70
C ARG A 221 -0.40 -25.33 2.61
N ASP A 222 0.00 -26.01 3.69
CA ASP A 222 -0.02 -27.47 3.79
C ASP A 222 -0.25 -27.90 5.24
N GLY A 223 -1.51 -28.22 5.56
CA GLY A 223 -1.91 -28.65 6.91
C GLY A 223 -1.23 -29.93 7.40
N THR A 224 -0.53 -30.67 6.54
CA THR A 224 0.25 -31.86 6.94
C THR A 224 1.63 -31.50 7.50
N LYS A 225 2.14 -30.28 7.22
CA LYS A 225 3.40 -29.76 7.76
C LYS A 225 3.19 -29.26 9.19
N ALA A 226 3.05 -30.20 10.12
CA ALA A 226 2.81 -29.95 11.53
C ALA A 226 3.83 -30.70 12.40
N THR A 227 4.30 -30.07 13.48
CA THR A 227 5.20 -30.73 14.44
C THR A 227 4.46 -31.26 15.67
N ASN A 228 3.29 -30.71 16.00
CA ASN A 228 2.54 -30.95 17.23
C ASN A 228 3.31 -30.69 18.54
N GLN A 229 4.46 -29.99 18.47
CA GLN A 229 5.29 -29.69 19.63
C GLN A 229 4.70 -28.49 20.38
N LYS A 230 4.42 -28.68 21.68
CA LYS A 230 3.69 -27.72 22.52
C LYS A 230 4.64 -26.78 23.27
N THR A 231 4.75 -25.54 22.81
CA THR A 231 5.54 -24.45 23.40
C THR A 231 5.15 -24.19 24.87
N GLY A 232 3.86 -24.23 25.18
CA GLY A 232 3.34 -24.07 26.54
C GLY A 232 3.07 -22.61 26.94
N TRP A 233 2.59 -21.79 26.01
CA TRP A 233 2.25 -20.39 26.26
C TRP A 233 1.20 -20.24 27.37
N ARG A 234 1.41 -19.29 28.29
CA ARG A 234 0.36 -18.85 29.22
C ARG A 234 -0.69 -18.04 28.45
N SER A 235 -1.96 -18.30 28.76
CA SER A 235 -3.08 -17.57 28.14
C SER A 235 -3.19 -16.12 28.61
N ASP A 236 -2.64 -15.81 29.80
CA ASP A 236 -2.67 -14.49 30.45
C ASP A 236 -1.34 -13.73 30.39
N ALA A 237 -0.38 -14.18 29.55
CA ALA A 237 0.92 -13.53 29.39
C ALA A 237 1.08 -12.85 28.03
N ALA A 238 1.94 -11.83 27.97
CA ALA A 238 2.51 -11.35 26.72
C ALA A 238 3.37 -12.46 26.09
N LYS A 239 3.26 -12.70 24.79
CA LYS A 239 4.04 -13.76 24.10
C LYS A 239 5.04 -13.10 23.16
N VAL A 240 6.33 -13.35 23.37
CA VAL A 240 7.42 -12.80 22.55
C VAL A 240 8.28 -13.94 22.02
N ILE A 241 8.51 -13.99 20.72
CA ILE A 241 9.50 -14.87 20.09
C ILE A 241 10.72 -14.04 19.71
N VAL A 242 11.89 -14.39 20.22
CA VAL A 242 13.17 -13.77 19.85
C VAL A 242 13.88 -14.71 18.89
N VAL A 243 14.03 -14.29 17.63
CA VAL A 243 14.57 -15.07 16.52
C VAL A 243 15.99 -14.61 16.22
N PHE A 244 16.94 -15.54 16.27
CA PHE A 244 18.31 -15.31 15.82
C PHE A 244 18.51 -15.94 14.44
N GLY A 245 19.07 -15.22 13.48
CA GLY A 245 19.36 -15.73 12.14
C GLY A 245 20.19 -14.75 11.30
N ASP A 246 20.93 -15.28 10.33
CA ASP A 246 21.70 -14.49 9.36
C ASP A 246 21.23 -14.65 7.91
N ALA A 247 20.17 -15.42 7.73
CA ALA A 247 19.59 -15.77 6.45
C ALA A 247 18.07 -15.48 6.37
N PRO A 248 17.56 -15.24 5.15
CA PRO A 248 16.14 -15.03 4.88
C PRO A 248 15.30 -16.32 5.00
N SER A 249 13.97 -16.15 5.04
CA SER A 249 13.05 -17.29 5.08
C SER A 249 12.71 -17.88 3.72
N TRP A 250 12.51 -19.20 3.70
CA TRP A 250 11.62 -19.82 2.73
C TRP A 250 10.15 -19.36 2.91
N GLN A 251 9.55 -18.91 1.81
CA GLN A 251 8.14 -18.44 1.77
C GLN A 251 7.16 -19.52 1.28
N LYS A 252 7.62 -20.78 1.14
CA LYS A 252 6.86 -21.88 0.50
C LYS A 252 5.89 -22.57 1.46
N SER A 253 6.35 -22.93 2.66
CA SER A 253 5.53 -23.61 3.67
C SER A 253 4.52 -22.68 4.32
N VAL A 254 4.93 -21.44 4.58
CA VAL A 254 4.12 -20.31 5.05
C VAL A 254 4.79 -19.03 4.55
N ASN A 255 4.02 -18.06 4.07
CA ASN A 255 4.57 -16.76 3.70
C ASN A 255 4.41 -15.71 4.82
N GLU A 256 5.06 -14.58 4.66
CA GLU A 256 5.02 -13.47 5.63
C GLU A 256 3.60 -13.02 5.98
N LYS A 257 2.73 -12.83 4.99
CA LYS A 257 1.35 -12.36 5.19
C LYS A 257 0.52 -13.36 6.01
N GLU A 258 0.62 -14.62 5.64
CA GLU A 258 -0.04 -15.73 6.35
C GLU A 258 0.48 -15.82 7.79
N LEU A 259 1.79 -15.71 7.97
CA LEU A 259 2.41 -15.73 9.29
C LEU A 259 2.02 -14.51 10.13
N ARG A 260 1.94 -13.32 9.53
CA ARG A 260 1.48 -12.09 10.16
C ARG A 260 0.07 -12.27 10.73
N GLN A 261 -0.84 -12.84 9.94
CA GLN A 261 -2.19 -13.15 10.40
C GLN A 261 -2.18 -14.17 11.56
N VAL A 262 -1.37 -15.22 11.46
CA VAL A 262 -1.21 -16.22 12.54
C VAL A 262 -0.73 -15.56 13.83
N LEU A 263 0.27 -14.68 13.76
CA LEU A 263 0.82 -13.98 14.92
C LEU A 263 -0.21 -13.03 15.56
N GLN A 264 -0.98 -12.32 14.74
CA GLN A 264 -2.08 -11.46 15.20
C GLN A 264 -3.18 -12.28 15.91
N ASP A 265 -3.60 -13.40 15.32
CA ASP A 265 -4.63 -14.28 15.89
C ASP A 265 -4.18 -14.91 17.22
N LYS A 266 -2.87 -15.12 17.40
CA LYS A 266 -2.27 -15.72 18.61
C LYS A 266 -1.81 -14.68 19.64
N GLY A 267 -1.77 -13.41 19.26
CA GLY A 267 -1.21 -12.32 20.07
C GLY A 267 0.25 -12.59 20.42
N VAL A 268 1.06 -12.88 19.40
CA VAL A 268 2.51 -13.17 19.52
C VAL A 268 3.31 -12.08 18.82
N HIS A 269 4.28 -11.51 19.54
CA HIS A 269 5.22 -10.52 19.02
C HIS A 269 6.52 -11.20 18.58
N VAL A 270 7.15 -10.73 17.49
CA VAL A 270 8.39 -11.33 16.96
C VAL A 270 9.53 -10.31 16.91
N VAL A 271 10.62 -10.63 17.59
CA VAL A 271 11.86 -9.86 17.63
C VAL A 271 12.92 -10.59 16.81
N PHE A 272 13.33 -10.03 15.68
CA PHE A 272 14.43 -10.55 14.88
C PHE A 272 15.75 -9.90 15.30
N ILE A 273 16.73 -10.74 15.60
CA ILE A 273 18.14 -10.37 15.75
C ILE A 273 18.85 -10.85 14.49
N ASP A 274 19.00 -9.94 13.52
CA ASP A 274 19.66 -10.22 12.24
C ASP A 274 21.17 -10.13 12.40
N THR A 275 21.87 -11.21 12.08
CA THR A 275 23.31 -11.32 12.31
C THR A 275 24.14 -11.44 11.05
N SER A 276 23.52 -11.20 9.88
CA SER A 276 24.15 -11.23 8.55
C SER A 276 25.43 -10.38 8.45
N SER A 277 25.46 -9.27 9.17
CA SER A 277 26.58 -8.31 9.17
C SER A 277 27.78 -8.76 10.00
N ILE A 278 27.64 -9.75 10.89
CA ILE A 278 28.74 -10.25 11.74
C ILE A 278 29.54 -11.34 11.03
N ASN A 279 28.90 -12.15 10.21
CA ASN A 279 29.51 -13.35 9.63
C ASN A 279 30.21 -13.11 8.27
N ASN A 280 30.38 -11.84 7.84
CA ASN A 280 30.94 -11.50 6.52
C ASN A 280 30.26 -12.27 5.36
N ALA A 281 28.96 -12.56 5.48
CA ALA A 281 28.22 -13.34 4.49
C ALA A 281 28.15 -12.67 3.10
N GLY A 282 28.72 -11.46 2.94
CA GLY A 282 28.90 -10.76 1.67
C GLY A 282 27.59 -10.42 0.95
N SER A 283 26.45 -10.64 1.60
CA SER A 283 25.16 -10.68 0.96
C SER A 283 24.13 -9.95 1.81
N ASP A 284 23.57 -8.90 1.21
CA ASP A 284 22.53 -8.06 1.76
C ASP A 284 21.28 -8.90 2.03
N PRO A 285 20.81 -9.11 3.28
CA PRO A 285 19.55 -9.80 3.61
C PRO A 285 18.29 -9.04 3.12
N VAL A 286 18.45 -8.10 2.15
CA VAL A 286 17.45 -7.35 1.32
C VAL A 286 17.42 -7.69 -0.22
N ALA A 287 18.26 -8.59 -0.76
CA ALA A 287 18.28 -9.06 -2.19
C ALA A 287 17.13 -10.00 -2.70
N TRP A 288 16.84 -9.96 -4.00
CA TRP A 288 15.75 -10.70 -4.67
C TRP A 288 16.25 -11.73 -5.68
N ASP A 289 15.48 -12.79 -5.93
CA ASP A 289 15.74 -13.76 -7.01
C ASP A 289 14.82 -13.50 -8.23
N ALA A 290 15.42 -12.93 -9.27
CA ALA A 290 14.73 -12.58 -10.51
C ALA A 290 14.28 -13.80 -11.35
N ILE A 291 14.83 -15.00 -11.11
CA ILE A 291 14.50 -16.21 -11.87
C ILE A 291 13.19 -16.83 -11.34
N THR A 292 13.01 -16.82 -10.04
CA THR A 292 11.85 -17.41 -9.35
C THR A 292 10.75 -16.39 -9.09
N GLY A 293 11.07 -15.09 -9.16
CA GLY A 293 10.11 -14.01 -8.90
C GLY A 293 9.68 -13.93 -7.43
N THR A 294 10.49 -14.47 -6.51
CA THR A 294 10.19 -14.49 -5.09
C THR A 294 11.03 -13.48 -4.32
N GLN A 295 10.36 -12.69 -3.48
CA GLN A 295 11.02 -11.87 -2.48
C GLN A 295 11.63 -12.79 -1.43
N ILE A 296 12.95 -12.78 -1.37
CA ILE A 296 13.66 -13.50 -0.33
C ILE A 296 13.86 -12.56 0.88
N LYS A 297 13.79 -11.24 0.72
CA LYS A 297 14.46 -10.31 1.62
C LYS A 297 13.68 -9.01 1.91
N GLY A 298 13.61 -8.58 3.19
CA GLY A 298 12.71 -7.53 3.74
C GLY A 298 11.54 -8.08 4.60
N ALA A 299 11.14 -9.33 4.37
CA ALA A 299 9.98 -9.93 5.01
C ALA A 299 10.10 -10.08 6.54
N ALA A 300 11.32 -10.25 7.08
CA ALA A 300 11.53 -10.30 8.52
C ALA A 300 11.30 -8.93 9.20
N GLU A 301 11.70 -7.84 8.53
CA GLU A 301 11.45 -6.46 8.98
C GLU A 301 9.95 -6.17 8.97
N GLU A 302 9.26 -6.57 7.91
CA GLU A 302 7.83 -6.37 7.70
C GLU A 302 6.96 -7.26 8.62
N LEU A 303 7.42 -8.47 8.93
CA LEU A 303 6.78 -9.36 9.91
C LEU A 303 6.98 -8.87 11.36
N ALA A 304 8.19 -8.38 11.67
CA ALA A 304 8.44 -7.72 12.96
C ALA A 304 7.47 -6.55 13.14
N ASP A 305 7.33 -5.71 12.11
CA ASP A 305 6.40 -4.60 12.10
C ASP A 305 4.93 -5.06 12.27
N GLY A 306 4.50 -6.04 11.46
CA GLY A 306 3.14 -6.56 11.46
C GLY A 306 2.73 -7.33 12.74
N SER A 307 3.70 -7.74 13.56
CA SER A 307 3.49 -8.40 14.86
C SER A 307 3.74 -7.47 16.06
N SER A 308 4.00 -6.18 15.82
CA SER A 308 4.40 -5.22 16.86
C SER A 308 5.65 -5.67 17.65
N GLY A 309 6.60 -6.29 16.95
CA GLY A 309 7.93 -6.62 17.44
C GLY A 309 9.01 -5.73 16.83
N SER A 310 10.24 -6.25 16.73
CA SER A 310 11.42 -5.45 16.35
C SER A 310 12.34 -6.19 15.39
N TYR A 311 12.99 -5.47 14.47
CA TYR A 311 14.06 -6.00 13.63
C TYR A 311 15.37 -5.29 13.98
N ILE A 312 16.35 -6.06 14.45
CA ILE A 312 17.59 -5.54 15.01
C ILE A 312 18.77 -6.11 14.23
N PRO A 313 19.33 -5.34 13.27
CA PRO A 313 20.56 -5.72 12.61
C PRO A 313 21.72 -5.56 13.59
N LEU A 314 22.36 -6.67 13.90
CA LEU A 314 23.49 -6.76 14.80
C LEU A 314 24.77 -6.73 13.98
N THR A 315 25.58 -5.70 14.18
CA THR A 315 26.90 -5.55 13.54
C THR A 315 28.06 -6.00 14.44
N ASP A 316 27.79 -6.18 15.74
CA ASP A 316 28.77 -6.57 16.76
C ASP A 316 28.10 -7.52 17.76
N SER A 317 28.67 -8.73 17.91
CA SER A 317 28.16 -9.75 18.83
C SER A 317 28.23 -9.34 20.31
N SER A 318 29.07 -8.35 20.67
CA SER A 318 29.14 -7.82 22.04
C SER A 318 27.83 -7.15 22.51
N LYS A 319 26.92 -6.89 21.57
CA LYS A 319 25.70 -6.11 21.78
C LYS A 319 24.44 -6.96 21.87
N ILE A 320 24.58 -8.28 21.78
CA ILE A 320 23.46 -9.23 21.80
C ILE A 320 22.60 -9.10 23.06
N VAL A 321 23.20 -8.84 24.22
CA VAL A 321 22.46 -8.68 25.48
C VAL A 321 21.49 -7.49 25.40
N GLU A 322 21.98 -6.32 24.97
CA GLU A 322 21.12 -5.13 24.86
C GLU A 322 20.09 -5.28 23.74
N ALA A 323 20.47 -5.89 22.60
CA ALA A 323 19.54 -6.17 21.50
C ALA A 323 18.31 -6.98 21.96
N VAL A 324 18.54 -8.05 22.73
CA VAL A 324 17.47 -8.90 23.25
C VAL A 324 16.62 -8.16 24.28
N LEU A 325 17.24 -7.42 25.19
CA LEU A 325 16.50 -6.72 26.24
C LEU A 325 15.65 -5.58 25.68
N ASP A 326 16.18 -4.80 24.73
CA ASP A 326 15.45 -3.75 24.03
C ASP A 326 14.27 -4.36 23.26
N GLY A 327 14.53 -5.38 22.44
CA GLY A 327 13.48 -6.03 21.64
C GLY A 327 12.36 -6.65 22.49
N VAL A 328 12.69 -7.33 23.59
CA VAL A 328 11.66 -7.91 24.48
C VAL A 328 10.89 -6.82 25.21
N TYR A 329 11.55 -5.78 25.71
CA TYR A 329 10.89 -4.68 26.39
C TYR A 329 9.90 -3.93 25.48
N ASP A 330 10.31 -3.69 24.23
CA ASP A 330 9.48 -3.05 23.21
C ASP A 330 8.21 -3.87 22.92
N ALA A 331 8.35 -5.19 22.80
CA ALA A 331 7.23 -6.10 22.52
C ALA A 331 6.17 -6.18 23.64
N ILE A 332 6.57 -6.04 24.92
CA ILE A 332 5.66 -6.35 26.06
C ILE A 332 4.96 -5.14 26.65
N THR A 333 5.44 -3.93 26.41
CA THR A 333 4.89 -2.71 27.03
C THR A 333 3.55 -2.27 26.44
N ASP A 334 2.93 -3.07 25.55
CA ASP A 334 1.75 -2.70 24.77
C ASP A 334 1.89 -1.27 24.25
N ASN A 335 3.10 -0.95 23.79
CA ASN A 335 3.29 0.19 22.97
C ASN A 335 2.36 -0.04 21.77
N THR A 336 1.38 0.84 21.60
CA THR A 336 0.51 0.87 20.42
C THR A 336 1.32 1.32 19.21
N TRP A 337 2.43 0.63 18.95
CA TRP A 337 3.40 0.80 17.89
C TRP A 337 3.11 -0.29 16.85
N ALA A 338 2.25 0.05 15.88
CA ALA A 338 2.53 -0.38 14.52
C ALA A 338 3.73 0.48 14.06
N GLY A 339 4.83 -0.15 13.65
CA GLY A 339 6.08 0.50 13.29
C GLY A 339 7.26 -0.06 14.09
N GLY A 340 7.89 -1.12 13.61
CA GLY A 340 9.11 -1.71 14.20
C GLY A 340 10.21 -0.67 14.50
N GLN A 341 10.89 -0.81 15.63
CA GLN A 341 12.03 0.05 15.99
C GLN A 341 13.37 -0.55 15.56
N MET A 342 14.22 0.32 15.00
CA MET A 342 15.67 0.15 14.99
C MET A 342 16.24 0.39 16.40
N ALA A 343 16.71 -0.65 17.06
CA ALA A 343 17.49 -0.53 18.29
C ALA A 343 18.89 0.07 18.01
N ARG A 344 19.32 0.98 18.89
CA ARG A 344 20.61 1.67 18.86
C ARG A 344 21.71 0.70 19.27
N ILE A 345 22.54 0.27 18.32
CA ILE A 345 23.72 -0.51 18.67
C ILE A 345 25.03 0.13 18.18
N ASP A 346 25.02 0.87 17.07
CA ASP A 346 26.21 1.58 16.58
C ASP A 346 25.89 3.02 16.13
N SER A 347 26.74 3.95 16.54
CA SER A 347 26.65 5.39 16.28
C SER A 347 27.32 5.83 14.97
N SER A 348 27.99 4.92 14.25
CA SER A 348 28.93 5.30 13.19
C SER A 348 28.42 5.08 11.75
N LYS A 349 27.48 4.15 11.51
CA LYS A 349 26.79 3.97 10.23
C LYS A 349 25.45 3.29 10.48
N ILE A 350 24.36 3.85 9.96
CA ILE A 350 23.18 3.20 9.33
C ILE A 350 22.19 4.33 8.96
N TRP A 351 21.74 4.35 7.70
CA TRP A 351 20.58 5.14 7.24
C TRP A 351 19.48 4.19 6.78
N ARG A 352 18.25 4.33 7.30
CA ARG A 352 16.96 4.06 6.60
C ARG A 352 15.86 4.96 7.19
N SER A 353 14.81 5.19 6.38
CA SER A 353 13.66 6.07 6.64
C SER A 353 12.94 5.72 7.95
N ARG A 354 12.50 6.74 8.71
CA ARG A 354 11.72 6.59 9.95
C ARG A 354 10.44 7.43 9.89
N THR A 355 9.36 6.90 10.44
CA THR A 355 8.18 7.66 10.86
C THR A 355 8.37 8.04 12.34
N ALA A 356 8.18 9.31 12.74
CA ALA A 356 8.30 9.65 14.16
C ALA A 356 7.10 9.10 14.96
N SER A 357 7.27 8.84 16.26
CA SER A 357 6.23 8.20 17.10
C SER A 357 5.08 9.12 17.45
N SER A 358 5.29 10.43 17.40
CA SER A 358 4.21 11.39 17.24
C SER A 358 4.75 12.64 16.57
N ILE A 359 3.92 13.20 15.70
CA ILE A 359 4.15 14.49 15.07
C ILE A 359 2.90 15.29 15.35
N THR A 360 2.99 16.15 16.37
CA THR A 360 1.90 17.05 16.73
C THR A 360 2.17 18.37 16.02
N GLY A 361 1.26 18.76 15.13
CA GLY A 361 1.24 20.07 14.50
C GLY A 361 0.13 20.90 15.15
N GLU A 362 0.48 22.00 15.78
CA GLU A 362 -0.51 22.94 16.32
C GLU A 362 -0.42 24.25 15.56
N SER A 363 -1.55 24.70 15.00
CA SER A 363 -1.62 26.06 14.44
C SER A 363 -1.82 27.05 15.60
N SER A 364 -0.99 28.08 15.67
CA SER A 364 -1.25 29.21 16.55
C SER A 364 -2.56 29.92 16.15
N ASN A 365 -3.09 30.76 17.05
CA ASN A 365 -4.40 31.43 16.95
C ASN A 365 -4.67 32.22 15.63
N ASN A 366 -3.68 32.39 14.76
CA ASN A 366 -3.80 33.07 13.47
C ASN A 366 -3.87 32.12 12.24
N ARG A 367 -3.89 30.79 12.41
CA ARG A 367 -3.87 29.73 11.36
C ARG A 367 -2.66 29.75 10.41
N ASN A 368 -1.72 30.66 10.61
CA ASN A 368 -0.64 30.91 9.67
C ASN A 368 0.72 30.46 10.21
N ASN A 369 0.95 30.55 11.52
CA ASN A 369 2.11 29.92 12.15
C ASN A 369 1.73 28.56 12.75
N TRP A 370 2.55 27.56 12.49
CA TRP A 370 2.32 26.19 12.89
C TRP A 370 3.58 25.61 13.51
N ASP A 371 3.41 25.01 14.68
CA ASP A 371 4.49 24.43 15.45
C ASP A 371 4.39 22.91 15.38
N PHE A 372 5.41 22.28 14.83
CA PHE A 372 5.56 20.85 14.82
C PHE A 372 6.45 20.40 15.95
N THR A 373 5.99 19.36 16.63
CA THR A 373 6.80 18.63 17.59
C THR A 373 7.00 17.21 17.09
N LEU A 374 8.23 16.90 16.68
CA LEU A 374 8.65 15.54 16.35
C LEU A 374 9.08 14.86 17.64
N ARG A 375 8.39 13.79 18.01
CA ARG A 375 8.84 12.92 19.09
C ARG A 375 9.27 11.61 18.46
N TYR A 376 10.54 11.29 18.67
CA TYR A 376 11.06 9.94 18.45
C TYR A 376 11.06 9.23 19.81
N PRO A 377 10.75 7.93 19.87
CA PRO A 377 10.73 7.22 21.14
C PRO A 377 12.07 7.34 21.87
N GLY A 378 12.01 7.58 23.19
CA GLY A 378 13.20 7.70 24.06
C GLY A 378 14.08 8.94 23.80
N GLN A 379 13.62 9.90 23.00
CA GLN A 379 14.33 11.16 22.77
C GLN A 379 13.53 12.37 23.24
N THR A 380 14.25 13.45 23.57
CA THR A 380 13.64 14.76 23.78
C THR A 380 12.97 15.21 22.48
N ALA A 381 11.78 15.78 22.60
CA ALA A 381 11.01 16.28 21.48
C ALA A 381 11.81 17.34 20.68
N SER A 382 11.89 17.16 19.36
CA SER A 382 12.46 18.14 18.44
C SER A 382 11.33 18.99 17.88
N THR A 383 11.32 20.29 18.19
CA THR A 383 10.28 21.21 17.73
C THR A 383 10.77 22.07 16.59
N PHE A 384 9.94 22.30 15.57
CA PHE A 384 10.19 23.29 14.52
C PHE A 384 8.91 24.00 14.13
N SER A 385 9.03 25.25 13.71
CA SER A 385 7.88 26.10 13.39
C SER A 385 7.92 26.55 11.94
N PHE A 386 6.75 26.67 11.32
CA PHE A 386 6.61 27.27 9.99
C PHE A 386 5.54 28.36 9.94
N ASN A 387 5.86 29.49 9.31
CA ASN A 387 4.91 30.57 9.06
C ASN A 387 4.49 30.63 7.57
N THR A 388 3.20 30.39 7.32
CA THR A 388 2.58 30.39 6.00
C THR A 388 2.18 31.77 5.46
N ASP A 389 2.37 32.86 6.22
CA ASP A 389 2.07 34.25 5.78
C ASP A 389 2.88 34.70 4.56
N GLY A 390 4.06 34.09 4.32
CA GLY A 390 4.94 34.39 3.19
C GLY A 390 4.71 33.56 1.92
N ALA A 391 3.59 32.83 1.85
CA ALA A 391 3.28 31.88 0.78
C ALA A 391 3.01 32.56 -0.57
N THR A 392 3.72 32.14 -1.62
CA THR A 392 3.36 32.47 -3.01
C THR A 392 2.65 31.27 -3.65
N LEU A 393 1.49 31.50 -4.28
CA LEU A 393 0.81 30.49 -5.10
C LEU A 393 1.66 30.14 -6.33
N VAL A 394 1.79 28.85 -6.62
CA VAL A 394 2.26 28.35 -7.91
C VAL A 394 1.14 27.51 -8.50
N SER A 395 0.42 28.11 -9.46
CA SER A 395 -0.78 27.58 -10.10
C SER A 395 -1.88 27.12 -9.13
N ASP A 396 -3.01 26.75 -9.71
CA ASP A 396 -4.26 26.26 -9.13
C ASP A 396 -4.15 25.10 -8.11
N LYS A 397 -2.98 24.49 -7.91
CA LYS A 397 -2.70 23.50 -6.86
C LYS A 397 -1.69 24.07 -5.84
N ARG A 398 -2.11 24.20 -4.56
CA ARG A 398 -1.38 24.94 -3.50
C ARG A 398 -0.05 24.29 -3.05
N TYR A 399 1.06 24.60 -3.72
CA TYR A 399 2.43 24.30 -3.26
C TYR A 399 3.10 25.54 -2.65
N TYR A 400 3.83 25.42 -1.52
CA TYR A 400 4.39 26.56 -0.79
C TYR A 400 5.91 26.45 -0.57
N LYS A 401 6.66 27.56 -0.78
CA LYS A 401 8.13 27.56 -0.97
C LYS A 401 8.96 28.21 0.17
N LYS A 402 10.06 27.53 0.53
CA LYS A 402 11.42 27.95 0.98
C LYS A 402 11.66 28.88 2.20
N SER A 403 10.92 29.94 2.48
CA SER A 403 11.36 30.95 3.48
C SER A 403 10.75 30.83 4.89
N MET A 404 10.12 29.69 5.20
CA MET A 404 9.13 29.62 6.28
C MET A 404 9.59 28.91 7.56
N ILE A 405 10.70 28.17 7.54
CA ILE A 405 11.16 27.36 8.69
C ILE A 405 12.05 28.21 9.60
N GLY A 406 11.52 28.58 10.76
CA GLY A 406 12.26 29.30 11.81
C GLY A 406 12.76 28.36 12.89
N GLY A 407 13.97 28.60 13.39
CA GLY A 407 14.48 27.96 14.62
C GLY A 407 15.41 26.77 14.42
N GLY A 408 16.43 26.88 13.56
CA GLY A 408 17.68 26.11 13.63
C GLY A 408 17.52 24.60 13.92
N THR A 409 16.52 23.95 13.32
CA THR A 409 16.22 22.58 13.68
C THR A 409 17.21 21.65 13.04
N ASN A 410 17.95 20.99 13.91
CA ASN A 410 18.89 19.95 13.55
C ASN A 410 18.18 18.59 13.73
N ILE A 411 17.57 18.08 12.66
CA ILE A 411 17.11 16.68 12.62
C ILE A 411 18.24 15.86 11.98
N PHE A 412 18.74 14.85 12.69
CA PHE A 412 19.81 13.96 12.23
C PHE A 412 21.16 14.63 11.89
N GLY A 413 21.51 15.75 12.51
CA GLY A 413 22.75 16.48 12.22
C GLY A 413 22.62 17.60 11.17
N LYS A 414 21.42 17.86 10.60
CA LYS A 414 21.23 18.76 9.43
C LYS A 414 20.22 19.89 9.65
N ASP A 415 20.58 21.09 9.20
CA ASP A 415 19.73 22.29 9.18
C ASP A 415 18.62 22.16 8.13
N MET A 416 17.38 22.24 8.59
CA MET A 416 16.17 22.10 7.79
C MET A 416 15.78 23.34 6.98
N SER A 417 16.29 24.52 7.33
CA SER A 417 15.84 25.81 6.76
C SER A 417 16.10 25.94 5.26
N LEU A 418 17.03 25.15 4.70
CA LEU A 418 17.45 25.23 3.30
C LEU A 418 16.88 24.13 2.39
N ASN A 419 16.30 23.06 2.97
CA ASN A 419 16.16 21.77 2.27
C ASN A 419 14.78 21.12 2.35
N SER A 420 13.70 21.88 2.62
CA SER A 420 12.36 21.29 2.74
C SER A 420 11.25 22.00 1.96
N LEU A 421 10.32 21.20 1.43
CA LEU A 421 9.12 21.62 0.70
C LEU A 421 7.89 21.20 1.47
N VAL A 422 6.86 22.06 1.52
CA VAL A 422 5.61 21.80 2.23
C VAL A 422 4.40 22.05 1.33
N GLN A 423 3.43 21.12 1.34
CA GLN A 423 2.16 21.19 0.60
C GLN A 423 0.99 21.12 1.59
N PHE A 424 -0.05 21.94 1.38
CA PHE A 424 -1.30 21.94 2.18
C PHE A 424 -2.53 21.78 1.30
N THR A 425 -3.60 21.25 1.88
CA THR A 425 -4.96 21.27 1.31
C THR A 425 -5.61 22.64 1.51
N SER A 426 -6.80 22.85 0.92
CA SER A 426 -7.60 24.07 1.10
C SER A 426 -7.83 24.41 2.58
N ASP A 427 -8.04 23.36 3.36
CA ASP A 427 -8.46 23.39 4.77
C ASP A 427 -7.29 23.20 5.74
N LYS A 428 -6.08 22.90 5.23
CA LYS A 428 -4.82 22.74 5.97
C LYS A 428 -4.74 21.50 6.91
N ASP A 429 -5.61 20.50 6.75
CA ASP A 429 -5.68 19.28 7.59
C ASP A 429 -4.68 18.15 7.20
N PHE A 430 -4.02 18.29 6.06
CA PHE A 430 -3.04 17.34 5.53
C PHE A 430 -1.76 18.06 5.11
N PHE A 431 -0.62 17.47 5.47
CA PHE A 431 0.71 18.04 5.33
C PHE A 431 1.70 17.00 4.78
N ARG A 432 2.46 17.38 3.75
CA ARG A 432 3.63 16.64 3.22
C ARG A 432 4.90 17.43 3.47
N PHE A 433 5.98 16.78 3.93
CA PHE A 433 7.34 17.34 3.88
C PHE A 433 8.31 16.43 3.14
N VAL A 434 9.28 17.08 2.49
CA VAL A 434 10.39 16.44 1.79
C VAL A 434 11.69 17.03 2.34
N MET A 435 12.60 16.23 2.88
CA MET A 435 13.96 16.65 3.23
C MET A 435 14.88 16.44 2.02
N ARG A 436 15.80 17.35 1.76
CA ARG A 436 16.87 17.23 0.74
C ARG A 436 18.23 17.38 1.42
N ASN A 437 19.31 16.91 0.82
CA ASN A 437 20.65 17.27 1.30
C ASN A 437 21.29 18.34 0.39
N ASN A 438 22.04 19.21 1.04
CA ASN A 438 22.43 20.54 0.61
C ASN A 438 23.57 20.48 -0.40
N SER A 439 23.33 20.89 -1.65
CA SER A 439 24.35 21.66 -2.36
C SER A 439 23.72 22.99 -2.77
N SER A 440 24.36 24.06 -2.33
CA SER A 440 23.83 25.40 -2.28
C SER A 440 23.89 26.07 -3.65
N SER A 441 22.93 25.78 -4.50
CA SER A 441 22.51 26.65 -5.61
C SER A 441 21.27 26.02 -6.23
N PHE A 442 20.46 26.85 -6.87
CA PHE A 442 19.49 26.43 -7.87
C PHE A 442 20.27 25.89 -9.09
N ASP A 443 21.24 25.00 -8.88
CA ASP A 443 22.20 24.60 -9.88
C ASP A 443 21.45 23.86 -10.97
N SER A 444 21.67 24.32 -12.19
CA SER A 444 21.19 23.76 -13.45
C SER A 444 21.68 22.33 -13.72
N ASN A 445 22.33 21.67 -12.75
CA ASN A 445 22.87 20.35 -12.87
C ASN A 445 22.05 19.32 -12.08
N PRO A 446 21.23 18.48 -12.74
CA PRO A 446 20.43 17.43 -12.10
C PRO A 446 21.26 16.28 -11.48
N ASP A 447 22.58 16.25 -11.69
CA ASP A 447 23.42 15.08 -11.41
C ASP A 447 24.00 14.99 -9.98
N ASN A 448 23.69 15.95 -9.09
CA ASN A 448 24.36 16.05 -7.78
C ASN A 448 23.40 16.06 -6.57
N ASN A 449 22.37 15.20 -6.57
CA ASN A 449 21.31 15.22 -5.56
C ASN A 449 21.33 14.02 -4.60
N THR A 450 21.50 14.36 -3.32
CA THR A 450 21.56 13.45 -2.18
C THR A 450 20.18 13.17 -1.59
N ALA A 451 20.07 12.03 -0.90
CA ALA A 451 18.86 11.39 -0.36
C ALA A 451 17.72 12.33 0.08
N ARG A 452 16.50 11.98 -0.32
CA ARG A 452 15.26 12.62 0.15
C ARG A 452 14.57 11.76 1.20
N VAL A 453 14.10 12.36 2.27
CA VAL A 453 13.16 11.73 3.22
C VAL A 453 11.82 12.42 3.06
N GLU A 454 10.79 11.68 2.67
CA GLU A 454 9.42 12.18 2.52
C GLU A 454 8.55 11.62 3.63
N ALA A 455 7.74 12.45 4.27
CA ALA A 455 6.70 11.94 5.15
C ALA A 455 5.44 12.82 5.15
N TYR A 456 4.36 12.21 5.61
CA TYR A 456 2.98 12.68 5.50
C TYR A 456 2.36 12.75 6.88
N PHE A 457 1.53 13.76 7.11
CA PHE A 457 0.77 13.91 8.32
C PHE A 457 -0.64 14.38 8.03
N GLY A 458 -1.55 13.77 8.76
CA GLY A 458 -2.94 14.16 8.90
C GLY A 458 -3.55 13.27 9.98
N HIS A 459 -4.73 13.61 10.47
CA HIS A 459 -5.48 12.67 11.30
C HIS A 459 -5.94 11.50 10.43
N LYS A 460 -5.65 10.26 10.84
CA LYS A 460 -6.19 9.09 10.15
C LYS A 460 -7.71 9.17 10.16
N THR A 461 -8.33 9.02 9.00
CA THR A 461 -9.78 9.16 8.88
C THR A 461 -10.44 8.08 9.73
N ALA A 462 -11.32 8.49 10.65
CA ALA A 462 -12.07 7.53 11.45
C ALA A 462 -13.02 6.71 10.56
N LYS A 463 -13.21 5.43 10.87
CA LYS A 463 -14.14 4.52 10.13
C LYS A 463 -15.52 5.15 9.89
N ALA A 464 -16.07 5.83 10.89
CA ALA A 464 -17.38 6.49 10.81
C ALA A 464 -17.44 7.68 9.84
N LYS A 465 -16.29 8.20 9.40
CA LYS A 465 -16.16 9.32 8.46
C LYS A 465 -15.87 8.87 7.02
N LEU A 466 -15.63 7.58 6.78
CA LEU A 466 -15.46 7.06 5.42
C LEU A 466 -16.81 7.06 4.67
N PRO A 467 -16.87 7.54 3.42
CA PRO A 467 -18.11 7.53 2.64
C PRO A 467 -18.70 6.11 2.53
N SER A 468 -20.03 6.00 2.54
CA SER A 468 -20.74 4.70 2.37
C SER A 468 -21.17 4.42 0.93
N SER A 469 -21.10 5.42 0.06
CA SER A 469 -21.56 5.38 -1.33
C SER A 469 -20.85 6.46 -2.14
N GLY A 470 -21.00 6.42 -3.47
CA GLY A 470 -20.34 7.35 -4.37
C GLY A 470 -18.98 6.85 -4.83
N ILE A 471 -18.38 7.60 -5.75
CA ILE A 471 -17.08 7.31 -6.34
C ILE A 471 -16.22 8.54 -6.17
N ASP A 472 -15.09 8.37 -5.50
CA ASP A 472 -14.07 9.42 -5.38
C ASP A 472 -12.89 9.11 -6.29
N VAL A 473 -12.21 10.18 -6.71
CA VAL A 473 -11.10 10.13 -7.64
C VAL A 473 -9.92 10.87 -7.02
N TYR A 474 -8.77 10.21 -7.07
CA TYR A 474 -7.52 10.67 -6.50
C TYR A 474 -6.45 10.75 -7.57
N ASP A 475 -5.73 11.87 -7.62
CA ASP A 475 -4.52 11.94 -8.43
C ASP A 475 -3.37 11.31 -7.65
N LEU A 476 -2.71 10.31 -8.24
CA LEU A 476 -1.55 9.64 -7.66
C LEU A 476 -0.26 10.22 -8.26
N SER A 477 0.60 10.74 -7.39
CA SER A 477 2.00 11.04 -7.73
C SER A 477 2.86 9.85 -7.36
N MET A 478 3.73 9.43 -8.28
CA MET A 478 4.76 8.43 -8.05
C MET A 478 6.12 9.11 -7.92
N THR A 479 6.94 8.65 -6.98
CA THR A 479 8.35 8.99 -6.92
C THR A 479 9.18 7.72 -7.15
N THR A 480 10.21 7.82 -7.99
CA THR A 480 11.18 6.75 -8.25
C THR A 480 12.54 7.18 -7.70
N VAL A 481 13.16 6.36 -6.83
CA VAL A 481 14.47 6.67 -6.22
C VAL A 481 15.48 5.57 -6.54
N SER A 482 16.40 5.84 -7.48
CA SER A 482 17.57 4.98 -7.73
C SER A 482 18.72 5.34 -6.77
N PRO A 483 19.32 4.38 -6.04
CA PRO A 483 20.53 4.55 -5.25
C PRO A 483 21.80 4.54 -6.11
N TYR A 484 21.71 4.23 -7.41
CA TYR A 484 22.88 4.09 -8.29
C TYR A 484 23.01 5.21 -9.34
N GLU A 485 21.90 5.65 -9.94
CA GLU A 485 21.99 6.52 -11.13
C GLU A 485 21.93 8.03 -10.82
N ASN A 486 21.86 8.46 -9.55
CA ASN A 486 21.66 9.88 -9.18
C ASN A 486 20.46 10.57 -9.89
N LYS A 487 19.61 9.82 -10.59
CA LYS A 487 18.51 10.34 -11.41
C LYS A 487 17.18 10.19 -10.69
N TYR A 488 16.50 11.32 -10.53
CA TYR A 488 15.18 11.43 -9.95
C TYR A 488 14.20 11.82 -11.04
N VAL A 489 13.12 11.05 -11.20
CA VAL A 489 11.97 11.48 -12.00
C VAL A 489 10.83 11.74 -11.02
N HIS A 490 10.59 13.02 -10.74
CA HIS A 490 9.31 13.47 -10.20
C HIS A 490 8.50 13.99 -11.38
N THR A 491 7.35 13.37 -11.64
CA THR A 491 6.33 13.98 -12.49
C THR A 491 5.62 15.05 -11.67
N SER A 492 6.15 16.27 -11.68
CA SER A 492 5.45 17.45 -11.15
C SER A 492 4.95 18.29 -12.32
N GLY A 493 3.63 18.37 -12.50
CA GLY A 493 2.96 19.09 -13.59
C GLY A 493 1.46 18.74 -13.63
N GLU A 494 0.71 19.34 -14.55
CA GLU A 494 -0.71 19.04 -14.79
C GLU A 494 -0.95 17.57 -15.20
N ASP A 495 0.10 16.88 -15.65
CA ASP A 495 0.09 15.46 -16.04
C ASP A 495 0.60 14.55 -14.89
N LEU A 496 -0.25 14.35 -13.87
CA LEU A 496 0.01 13.28 -12.88
C LEU A 496 -0.21 11.91 -13.55
N PRO A 497 0.70 10.94 -13.36
CA PRO A 497 0.78 9.78 -14.24
C PRO A 497 -0.33 8.75 -14.01
N ILE A 498 -0.99 8.75 -12.84
CA ILE A 498 -2.00 7.74 -12.49
C ILE A 498 -3.16 8.40 -11.75
N GLN A 499 -4.38 8.04 -12.12
CA GLN A 499 -5.60 8.40 -11.38
C GLN A 499 -6.20 7.15 -10.75
N MET A 500 -6.56 7.25 -9.46
CA MET A 500 -7.17 6.17 -8.70
C MET A 500 -8.62 6.50 -8.39
N SER A 501 -9.52 5.60 -8.75
CA SER A 501 -10.95 5.68 -8.47
C SER A 501 -11.32 4.71 -7.36
N VAL A 502 -12.10 5.18 -6.38
CA VAL A 502 -12.58 4.39 -5.24
C VAL A 502 -14.09 4.36 -5.28
N ASN A 503 -14.69 3.18 -5.47
CA ASN A 503 -16.13 3.00 -5.30
C ASN A 503 -16.41 2.68 -3.83
N TRP A 504 -17.00 3.63 -3.11
CA TRP A 504 -17.28 3.46 -1.68
C TRP A 504 -18.41 2.47 -1.41
N GLN A 505 -19.33 2.30 -2.35
CA GLN A 505 -20.43 1.35 -2.17
C GLN A 505 -19.95 -0.10 -2.23
N THR A 506 -19.10 -0.44 -3.21
CA THR A 506 -18.55 -1.80 -3.38
C THR A 506 -17.24 -2.00 -2.64
N GLY A 507 -16.57 -0.92 -2.22
CA GLY A 507 -15.25 -0.92 -1.62
C GLY A 507 -14.12 -1.22 -2.61
N LYS A 508 -14.37 -1.17 -3.92
CA LYS A 508 -13.38 -1.54 -4.94
C LYS A 508 -12.59 -0.35 -5.44
N VAL A 509 -11.33 -0.58 -5.80
CA VAL A 509 -10.37 0.47 -6.15
C VAL A 509 -9.62 0.13 -7.43
N TYR A 510 -9.56 1.10 -8.33
CA TYR A 510 -8.95 0.94 -9.65
C TYR A 510 -8.06 2.15 -9.95
N ALA A 511 -6.80 1.91 -10.32
CA ALA A 511 -5.94 2.95 -10.86
C ALA A 511 -5.17 2.43 -12.06
N VAL A 512 -5.04 3.25 -13.09
CA VAL A 512 -4.21 2.95 -14.26
C VAL A 512 -3.55 4.21 -14.74
N GLY A 513 -2.37 4.08 -15.34
CA GLY A 513 -1.73 5.20 -16.00
C GLY A 513 -0.45 4.83 -16.72
N SER A 514 -0.10 5.65 -17.71
CA SER A 514 1.21 5.60 -18.34
C SER A 514 2.21 6.31 -17.43
N THR A 515 3.33 5.66 -17.14
CA THR A 515 4.37 6.24 -16.30
C THR A 515 5.75 5.91 -16.87
N ASP A 516 6.68 6.82 -16.68
CA ASP A 516 8.08 6.62 -17.01
C ASP A 516 8.82 6.18 -15.75
N ILE A 517 9.17 4.89 -15.69
CA ILE A 517 10.05 4.37 -14.65
C ILE A 517 11.45 4.25 -15.25
N ALA A 518 12.39 5.04 -14.71
CA ALA A 518 13.79 5.10 -15.14
C ALA A 518 13.97 5.33 -16.67
N GLN A 519 13.33 6.36 -17.21
CA GLN A 519 13.41 6.76 -18.64
C GLN A 519 12.82 5.74 -19.63
N ARG A 520 12.03 4.78 -19.15
CA ARG A 520 11.27 3.85 -19.99
C ARG A 520 9.78 3.98 -19.69
N SER A 521 8.99 4.17 -20.73
CA SER A 521 7.54 4.24 -20.63
C SER A 521 6.93 2.85 -20.41
N GLY A 522 5.87 2.80 -19.62
CA GLY A 522 5.10 1.59 -19.37
C GLY A 522 3.71 1.90 -18.82
N ILE A 523 2.95 0.84 -18.55
CA ILE A 523 1.61 0.95 -17.94
C ILE A 523 1.68 0.44 -16.52
N ALA A 524 1.31 1.30 -15.57
CA ALA A 524 1.10 0.97 -14.18
C ALA A 524 -0.40 0.74 -13.93
N LEU A 525 -0.70 -0.29 -13.16
CA LEU A 525 -2.05 -0.70 -12.80
C LEU A 525 -2.11 -1.02 -11.31
N PHE A 526 -3.10 -0.49 -10.62
CA PHE A 526 -3.42 -0.81 -9.23
C PHE A 526 -4.86 -1.32 -9.15
N LEU A 527 -5.03 -2.55 -8.67
CA LEU A 527 -6.34 -3.17 -8.43
C LEU A 527 -6.46 -3.50 -6.95
N GLY A 528 -7.45 -2.95 -6.25
CA GLY A 528 -7.53 -3.10 -4.80
C GLY A 528 -8.92 -2.99 -4.21
N SER A 529 -8.96 -2.95 -2.89
CA SER A 529 -10.15 -2.75 -2.08
C SER A 529 -9.89 -1.95 -0.82
N VAL A 530 -10.93 -1.27 -0.34
CA VAL A 530 -10.93 -0.52 0.91
C VAL A 530 -11.09 -1.49 2.08
N ASP A 531 -10.11 -1.50 2.99
CA ASP A 531 -10.26 -2.04 4.33
C ASP A 531 -10.77 -0.92 5.25
N ARG A 532 -12.09 -0.91 5.50
CA ARG A 532 -12.76 0.12 6.30
C ARG A 532 -12.36 0.06 7.79
N ASP A 533 -12.03 -1.12 8.29
CA ASP A 533 -11.67 -1.30 9.70
C ASP A 533 -10.28 -0.72 9.98
N LYS A 534 -9.35 -0.95 9.05
CA LYS A 534 -8.01 -0.37 9.10
C LYS A 534 -7.94 1.03 8.50
N SER A 535 -8.98 1.54 7.82
CA SER A 535 -8.97 2.83 7.10
C SER A 535 -7.78 2.95 6.13
N ILE A 536 -7.56 1.87 5.38
CA ILE A 536 -6.54 1.77 4.34
C ILE A 536 -7.16 1.21 3.05
N ILE A 537 -6.45 1.39 1.95
CA ILE A 537 -6.71 0.69 0.69
C ILE A 537 -5.59 -0.32 0.49
N GLU A 538 -5.91 -1.60 0.38
CA GLU A 538 -4.97 -2.67 0.04
C GLU A 538 -5.20 -3.11 -1.40
N GLY A 539 -4.15 -3.47 -2.13
CA GLY A 539 -4.31 -3.94 -3.50
C GLY A 539 -3.04 -4.48 -4.13
N ASP A 540 -3.08 -4.57 -5.44
CA ASP A 540 -2.04 -5.16 -6.26
C ASP A 540 -1.52 -4.11 -7.23
N PHE A 541 -0.26 -3.73 -7.09
CA PHE A 541 0.42 -2.86 -8.07
C PHE A 541 1.18 -3.71 -9.09
N THR A 542 0.95 -3.43 -10.38
CA THR A 542 1.64 -4.07 -11.51
C THR A 542 2.11 -3.00 -12.48
N TYR A 543 3.40 -2.99 -12.79
CA TYR A 543 3.97 -2.20 -13.87
C TYR A 543 4.42 -3.11 -15.00
N LYS A 544 4.03 -2.83 -16.24
CA LYS A 544 4.52 -3.54 -17.43
C LYS A 544 5.32 -2.56 -18.28
N SER A 545 6.53 -2.93 -18.71
CA SER A 545 7.44 -2.07 -19.50
C SER A 545 7.26 -2.24 -21.01
N ALA A 546 7.41 -1.17 -21.79
CA ALA A 546 7.15 -1.17 -23.24
C ALA A 546 8.18 -1.94 -24.09
N ARG A 547 8.93 -2.89 -23.50
CA ARG A 547 10.01 -3.66 -24.16
C ARG A 547 9.46 -4.52 -25.29
N ILE A 548 10.07 -4.43 -26.47
CA ILE A 548 9.63 -5.04 -27.74
C ILE A 548 10.48 -6.24 -28.15
N LYS A 549 11.77 -6.29 -27.77
CA LYS A 549 12.67 -7.43 -28.04
C LYS A 549 13.60 -7.73 -26.86
N THR A 550 14.10 -8.96 -26.77
CA THR A 550 15.01 -9.39 -25.70
C THR A 550 16.36 -8.68 -25.74
N SER A 551 16.80 -8.22 -26.91
CA SER A 551 18.06 -7.48 -27.08
C SER A 551 17.96 -5.98 -26.84
N GLU A 552 16.77 -5.43 -26.53
CA GLU A 552 16.68 -4.06 -26.02
C GLU A 552 17.33 -4.02 -24.64
N GLU A 553 18.46 -3.29 -24.54
CA GLU A 553 19.11 -2.99 -23.27
C GLU A 553 18.11 -2.22 -22.38
N SER A 554 17.56 -2.95 -21.43
CA SER A 554 16.80 -2.42 -20.32
C SER A 554 17.16 -3.27 -19.14
N SER A 555 17.88 -2.64 -18.22
CA SER A 555 18.12 -3.17 -16.89
C SER A 555 16.78 -3.41 -16.15
N ILE A 556 15.65 -2.86 -16.63
CA ILE A 556 14.29 -3.08 -16.12
C ILE A 556 13.66 -4.41 -16.61
N PRO A 557 13.19 -5.29 -15.69
CA PRO A 557 12.37 -6.46 -15.98
C PRO A 557 11.14 -6.12 -16.83
N ARG A 558 10.63 -7.14 -17.53
CA ARG A 558 9.46 -7.02 -18.43
C ARG A 558 8.20 -6.52 -17.71
N PHE A 559 8.07 -6.88 -16.45
CA PHE A 559 7.02 -6.40 -15.57
C PHE A 559 7.58 -6.39 -14.14
N ILE A 560 6.97 -5.58 -13.29
CA ILE A 560 7.23 -5.56 -11.85
C ILE A 560 5.88 -5.67 -11.14
N LYS A 561 5.82 -6.52 -10.13
CA LYS A 561 4.60 -6.86 -9.41
C LYS A 561 4.87 -6.82 -7.91
N ASP A 562 4.09 -6.03 -7.18
CA ASP A 562 4.24 -5.88 -5.72
C ASP A 562 3.39 -6.89 -4.93
N THR A 563 2.62 -7.72 -5.64
CA THR A 563 1.65 -8.64 -5.02
C THR A 563 2.28 -9.76 -4.20
N ASP A 564 3.58 -9.97 -4.38
CA ASP A 564 4.33 -11.03 -3.72
C ASP A 564 4.89 -10.57 -2.36
N ARG A 565 4.80 -9.25 -2.07
CA ARG A 565 5.22 -8.62 -0.81
C ARG A 565 4.07 -8.30 0.14
N GLY A 566 2.87 -8.04 -0.41
CA GLY A 566 1.68 -7.76 0.40
C GLY A 566 1.67 -6.40 1.12
N ASN A 567 2.55 -5.46 0.78
CA ASN A 567 2.67 -4.15 1.44
C ASN A 567 2.16 -2.96 0.61
N THR A 568 1.35 -3.25 -0.39
CA THR A 568 0.72 -2.23 -1.21
C THR A 568 -0.50 -1.63 -0.50
N TYR A 569 -0.25 -0.73 0.46
CA TYR A 569 -1.33 -0.06 1.20
C TYR A 569 -1.28 1.46 1.12
N VAL A 570 -2.46 2.07 0.98
CA VAL A 570 -2.65 3.52 1.05
C VAL A 570 -3.43 3.86 2.32
N GLN A 571 -2.90 4.75 3.14
CA GLN A 571 -3.58 5.23 4.34
C GLN A 571 -4.41 6.47 4.02
N ILE A 572 -5.59 6.55 4.63
CA ILE A 572 -6.58 7.61 4.38
C ILE A 572 -6.53 8.63 5.52
N TYR A 573 -6.34 9.90 5.19
CA TYR A 573 -6.19 11.00 6.15
C TYR A 573 -7.33 12.03 5.97
N GLY A 574 -7.67 12.78 7.03
CA GLY A 574 -8.66 13.84 7.02
C GLY A 574 -9.59 13.89 8.24
N GLU A 575 -10.03 15.10 8.60
CA GLU A 575 -11.02 15.31 9.68
C GLU A 575 -12.46 15.36 9.17
N ASN A 576 -12.73 15.69 7.91
CA ASN A 576 -14.07 15.73 7.31
C ASN A 576 -14.00 15.27 5.87
N GLU A 577 -14.78 14.26 5.46
CA GLU A 577 -14.55 13.68 4.13
C GLU A 577 -13.24 12.86 4.17
N PRO A 578 -12.81 12.06 3.17
CA PRO A 578 -11.39 11.82 3.09
C PRO A 578 -10.73 13.16 2.65
N VAL A 579 -9.57 13.51 3.21
CA VAL A 579 -8.74 14.67 2.79
C VAL A 579 -7.28 14.22 2.71
N GLY A 580 -6.91 13.68 1.55
CA GLY A 580 -5.57 13.20 1.19
C GLY A 580 -5.33 11.72 1.51
N MET A 581 -4.44 11.09 0.74
CA MET A 581 -3.94 9.76 1.05
C MET A 581 -2.42 9.73 0.99
N GLY A 582 -1.83 8.92 1.87
CA GLY A 582 -0.38 8.67 1.92
C GLY A 582 -0.12 7.18 2.00
N GLY A 583 0.77 6.68 1.14
CA GLY A 583 1.09 5.25 1.12
C GLY A 583 2.52 4.98 0.66
N THR A 584 3.01 3.81 1.01
CA THR A 584 4.27 3.24 0.53
C THR A 584 3.96 2.11 -0.45
N PHE A 585 4.60 2.13 -1.61
CA PHE A 585 4.50 1.09 -2.64
C PHE A 585 5.93 0.66 -2.98
N SER A 586 6.56 -0.22 -2.21
CA SER A 586 7.96 -0.56 -2.50
C SER A 586 8.05 -1.58 -3.63
N VAL A 587 8.11 -1.09 -4.86
CA VAL A 587 8.35 -1.91 -6.05
C VAL A 587 9.86 -1.97 -6.29
N ASP A 588 10.55 -2.90 -5.64
CA ASP A 588 11.99 -3.03 -5.86
C ASP A 588 12.26 -3.57 -7.26
N TRP A 589 13.10 -2.83 -7.96
CA TRP A 589 13.65 -3.17 -9.24
C TRP A 589 15.02 -3.85 -9.05
N TYR A 590 15.23 -4.94 -9.79
CA TYR A 590 16.51 -5.61 -9.86
C TYR A 590 16.91 -5.73 -11.32
N ASP A 591 18.16 -5.37 -11.62
CA ASP A 591 18.72 -5.62 -12.94
C ASP A 591 19.03 -7.11 -13.14
N GLU A 592 19.35 -7.49 -14.38
CA GLU A 592 19.77 -8.85 -14.72
C GLU A 592 21.05 -9.28 -13.96
N ASN A 593 21.74 -8.33 -13.30
CA ASN A 593 22.93 -8.53 -12.47
C ASN A 593 22.66 -8.46 -10.95
N LYS A 594 21.41 -8.57 -10.50
CA LYS A 594 21.00 -8.68 -9.08
C LYS A 594 21.24 -7.45 -8.20
N SER A 595 21.40 -6.25 -8.78
CA SER A 595 21.56 -5.01 -7.99
C SER A 595 20.19 -4.41 -7.64
N SER A 596 19.93 -4.19 -6.34
CA SER A 596 18.63 -3.75 -5.82
C SER A 596 18.44 -2.24 -5.91
N SER A 597 17.28 -1.79 -6.37
CA SER A 597 16.85 -0.42 -6.10
C SER A 597 15.38 -0.16 -6.36
N LEU A 598 14.86 0.94 -5.79
CA LEU A 598 13.51 1.53 -5.97
C LEU A 598 12.49 1.17 -4.89
N GLY A 599 12.38 2.01 -3.85
CA GLY A 599 11.14 2.13 -3.10
C GLY A 599 10.26 3.19 -3.77
N HIS A 600 9.08 2.83 -4.26
CA HIS A 600 8.11 3.83 -4.71
C HIS A 600 7.23 4.25 -3.53
N MET A 601 6.87 5.52 -3.51
CA MET A 601 5.85 6.02 -2.60
C MET A 601 4.78 6.64 -3.48
N ILE A 602 3.52 6.31 -3.21
CA ILE A 602 2.40 6.96 -3.86
C ILE A 602 1.80 7.94 -2.87
N THR A 603 1.70 9.15 -3.34
CA THR A 603 1.00 10.22 -2.62
C THR A 603 -0.22 10.58 -3.42
N SER A 604 -1.33 10.85 -2.76
CA SER A 604 -2.50 11.31 -3.49
C SER A 604 -3.17 12.53 -2.87
N GLY A 605 -3.68 13.36 -3.77
CA GLY A 605 -4.57 14.46 -3.46
C GLY A 605 -5.93 14.21 -4.08
N PHE A 606 -6.95 14.88 -3.55
CA PHE A 606 -8.27 14.89 -4.14
C PHE A 606 -8.29 15.69 -5.43
N LEU A 607 -8.95 15.13 -6.43
CA LEU A 607 -9.59 15.93 -7.46
C LEU A 607 -10.97 16.33 -6.93
N ASP A 608 -11.41 17.56 -7.18
CA ASP A 608 -12.71 18.11 -6.74
C ASP A 608 -13.88 17.48 -7.53
N GLU A 609 -13.96 16.15 -7.56
CA GLU A 609 -14.94 15.34 -8.30
C GLU A 609 -15.63 14.34 -7.36
N LYS A 610 -16.15 14.83 -6.23
CA LYS A 610 -16.80 14.02 -5.19
C LYS A 610 -18.09 13.30 -5.65
N ASN A 611 -18.63 13.64 -6.83
CA ASN A 611 -19.91 13.15 -7.32
C ASN A 611 -19.92 12.97 -8.84
N VAL A 612 -19.16 12.00 -9.35
CA VAL A 612 -19.29 11.61 -10.75
C VAL A 612 -20.48 10.65 -10.91
N SER A 613 -21.52 11.12 -11.59
CA SER A 613 -22.65 10.27 -11.99
C SER A 613 -22.37 9.61 -13.32
N TYR A 614 -22.39 8.27 -13.36
CA TYR A 614 -22.21 7.50 -14.58
C TYR A 614 -23.54 6.93 -15.07
N THR A 615 -23.61 6.58 -16.36
CA THR A 615 -24.76 5.86 -16.93
C THR A 615 -25.04 4.60 -16.10
N SER A 616 -26.31 4.38 -15.76
CA SER A 616 -26.73 3.20 -15.00
C SER A 616 -26.43 1.93 -15.78
N VAL A 617 -25.63 1.05 -15.18
CA VAL A 617 -25.33 -0.30 -15.71
C VAL A 617 -26.08 -1.34 -14.90
N SER A 618 -26.68 -2.30 -15.59
CA SER A 618 -27.38 -3.42 -14.96
C SER A 618 -26.40 -4.51 -14.53
N ASN A 619 -26.76 -5.30 -13.52
CA ASN A 619 -25.93 -6.41 -13.10
C ASN A 619 -25.89 -7.51 -14.18
N ASN A 620 -24.69 -7.95 -14.56
CA ASN A 620 -24.41 -8.86 -15.68
C ASN A 620 -24.69 -8.27 -17.07
N GLU A 621 -24.65 -6.95 -17.20
CA GLU A 621 -24.72 -6.32 -18.51
C GLU A 621 -23.48 -6.67 -19.33
N VAL A 622 -23.68 -7.09 -20.58
CA VAL A 622 -22.59 -7.43 -21.50
C VAL A 622 -22.41 -6.31 -22.52
N TRP A 623 -21.31 -5.59 -22.41
CA TRP A 623 -20.87 -4.65 -23.41
C TRP A 623 -20.03 -5.37 -24.46
N LYS A 624 -20.18 -4.95 -25.72
CA LYS A 624 -19.58 -5.60 -26.89
C LYS A 624 -18.80 -4.60 -27.71
N GLY A 625 -17.82 -5.04 -28.51
CA GLY A 625 -17.10 -4.08 -29.35
C GLY A 625 -15.88 -4.62 -30.09
N PHE A 626 -14.84 -3.80 -30.18
CA PHE A 626 -13.75 -3.98 -31.12
C PHE A 626 -12.41 -3.71 -30.45
N ALA A 627 -11.37 -4.40 -30.90
CA ALA A 627 -10.03 -4.28 -30.38
C ALA A 627 -9.01 -4.37 -31.52
N VAL A 628 -7.82 -3.88 -31.22
CA VAL A 628 -6.62 -4.08 -32.02
C VAL A 628 -5.59 -4.76 -31.13
N GLY A 629 -4.90 -5.76 -31.67
CA GLY A 629 -3.72 -6.35 -31.07
C GLY A 629 -2.49 -5.97 -31.88
N PHE A 630 -1.59 -5.18 -31.29
CA PHE A 630 -0.25 -4.98 -31.87
C PHE A 630 0.63 -6.13 -31.44
N VAL A 631 0.79 -7.10 -32.33
CA VAL A 631 1.46 -8.36 -32.03
C VAL A 631 2.93 -8.26 -32.40
N HIS A 632 3.77 -8.17 -31.37
CA HIS A 632 5.21 -8.04 -31.52
C HIS A 632 5.85 -9.41 -31.44
N ASN A 633 6.59 -9.80 -32.46
CA ASN A 633 7.51 -10.93 -32.39
C ASN A 633 8.81 -10.48 -31.72
N ARG A 634 9.10 -11.05 -30.56
CA ARG A 634 10.22 -10.64 -29.72
C ARG A 634 11.58 -11.13 -30.23
N ASN A 635 11.59 -12.10 -31.15
CA ASN A 635 12.83 -12.61 -31.73
C ASN A 635 13.44 -11.67 -32.74
N ASP A 636 12.60 -11.16 -33.65
CA ASP A 636 13.03 -10.41 -34.81
C ASP A 636 12.52 -8.96 -34.78
N GLY A 637 11.71 -8.59 -33.78
CA GLY A 637 11.09 -7.26 -33.66
C GLY A 637 10.00 -7.00 -34.71
N SER A 638 9.56 -8.03 -35.44
CA SER A 638 8.49 -7.89 -36.43
C SER A 638 7.15 -7.58 -35.74
N LEU A 639 6.32 -6.82 -36.45
CA LEU A 639 4.98 -6.45 -35.99
C LEU A 639 3.94 -6.98 -36.97
N THR A 640 2.91 -7.57 -36.40
CA THR A 640 1.65 -7.85 -37.07
C THR A 640 0.52 -7.10 -36.37
N ILE A 641 -0.42 -6.60 -37.17
CA ILE A 641 -1.67 -6.01 -36.66
C ILE A 641 -2.72 -7.11 -36.69
N ALA A 642 -3.32 -7.37 -35.52
CA ALA A 642 -4.48 -8.22 -35.38
C ALA A 642 -5.72 -7.35 -35.09
N THR A 643 -6.85 -7.64 -35.73
CA THR A 643 -8.13 -6.95 -35.51
C THR A 643 -9.25 -7.97 -35.32
N ASN A 644 -10.42 -7.52 -34.91
CA ASN A 644 -11.64 -8.33 -34.96
C ASN A 644 -12.68 -7.67 -35.87
N ASP A 645 -13.49 -8.50 -36.52
CA ASP A 645 -14.56 -8.05 -37.42
C ASP A 645 -15.94 -8.16 -36.75
N SER A 646 -16.05 -8.96 -35.69
CA SER A 646 -17.29 -9.20 -34.96
C SER A 646 -17.27 -8.56 -33.58
N SER A 647 -18.33 -7.83 -33.24
CA SER A 647 -18.49 -7.23 -31.92
C SER A 647 -18.55 -8.25 -30.77
N ASN A 648 -18.79 -9.54 -31.06
CA ASN A 648 -18.78 -10.61 -30.05
C ASN A 648 -17.37 -11.02 -29.61
N ASP A 649 -16.33 -10.61 -30.32
CA ASP A 649 -14.94 -10.97 -30.00
C ASP A 649 -14.39 -10.11 -28.86
N VAL A 650 -15.07 -9.02 -28.52
CA VAL A 650 -14.81 -8.20 -27.33
C VAL A 650 -16.07 -8.19 -26.48
N GLN A 651 -16.00 -8.69 -25.25
CA GLN A 651 -17.12 -8.73 -24.32
C GLN A 651 -16.69 -8.29 -22.92
N MET A 652 -17.36 -7.28 -22.36
CA MET A 652 -17.16 -6.82 -20.99
C MET A 652 -18.44 -7.07 -20.20
N THR A 653 -18.41 -8.04 -19.30
CA THR A 653 -19.53 -8.37 -18.42
C THR A 653 -19.40 -7.61 -17.12
N LEU A 654 -20.25 -6.61 -16.92
CA LEU A 654 -20.18 -5.66 -15.80
C LEU A 654 -21.07 -6.15 -14.64
N LYS A 655 -20.56 -6.14 -13.40
CA LYS A 655 -21.31 -6.54 -12.20
C LYS A 655 -21.25 -5.45 -11.11
N PRO A 656 -22.02 -4.36 -11.26
CA PRO A 656 -21.97 -3.23 -10.33
C PRO A 656 -22.31 -3.60 -8.87
N SER A 657 -23.17 -4.59 -8.64
CA SER A 657 -23.59 -4.96 -7.28
C SER A 657 -22.48 -5.62 -6.46
N THR A 658 -21.52 -6.30 -7.12
CA THR A 658 -20.38 -6.94 -6.46
C THR A 658 -19.07 -6.16 -6.64
N GLY A 659 -19.08 -5.14 -7.51
CA GLY A 659 -17.87 -4.40 -7.87
C GLY A 659 -16.88 -5.26 -8.67
N GLU A 660 -17.39 -6.22 -9.42
CA GLU A 660 -16.59 -7.14 -10.24
C GLU A 660 -16.89 -6.94 -11.73
N PHE A 661 -15.99 -7.38 -12.60
CA PHE A 661 -16.29 -7.57 -14.00
C PHE A 661 -15.49 -8.75 -14.57
N ALA A 662 -15.92 -9.25 -15.73
CA ALA A 662 -15.20 -10.23 -16.52
C ALA A 662 -15.02 -9.70 -17.94
N GLY A 663 -13.84 -9.89 -18.52
CA GLY A 663 -13.50 -9.39 -19.85
C GLY A 663 -13.08 -10.53 -20.78
N GLN A 664 -13.44 -10.40 -22.06
CA GLN A 664 -12.94 -11.24 -23.14
C GLN A 664 -12.54 -10.33 -24.30
N ILE A 665 -11.34 -10.53 -24.84
CA ILE A 665 -10.89 -9.90 -26.07
C ILE A 665 -10.28 -11.00 -26.95
N SER A 666 -10.64 -11.01 -28.23
CA SER A 666 -10.05 -11.85 -29.26
C SER A 666 -9.79 -11.02 -30.52
N THR A 667 -8.60 -11.15 -31.09
CA THR A 667 -8.20 -10.51 -32.34
C THR A 667 -7.46 -11.51 -33.23
N SER A 668 -7.48 -11.31 -34.55
CA SER A 668 -6.78 -12.16 -35.51
C SER A 668 -5.96 -11.35 -36.50
N ASP A 669 -4.79 -11.87 -36.86
CA ASP A 669 -3.97 -11.38 -37.98
C ASP A 669 -4.28 -12.09 -39.31
N GLY A 670 -5.37 -12.88 -39.36
CA GLY A 670 -5.76 -13.74 -40.47
C GLY A 670 -5.10 -15.12 -40.44
N THR A 671 -4.06 -15.33 -39.65
CA THR A 671 -3.37 -16.63 -39.47
C THR A 671 -3.52 -17.17 -38.06
N ASN A 672 -3.34 -16.30 -37.07
CA ASN A 672 -3.35 -16.60 -35.64
C ASN A 672 -4.48 -15.83 -34.97
N THR A 673 -4.95 -16.38 -33.86
CA THR A 673 -5.92 -15.72 -32.98
C THR A 673 -5.26 -15.46 -31.62
N TYR A 674 -5.41 -14.23 -31.14
CA TYR A 674 -4.87 -13.74 -29.88
C TYR A 674 -6.03 -13.44 -28.95
N SER A 675 -6.15 -14.22 -27.87
CA SER A 675 -7.30 -14.14 -26.97
C SER A 675 -6.90 -14.02 -25.51
N LEU A 676 -7.54 -13.10 -24.81
CA LEU A 676 -7.45 -12.94 -23.36
C LEU A 676 -8.85 -13.03 -22.76
N SER A 677 -8.99 -13.81 -21.69
CA SER A 677 -10.21 -13.84 -20.88
C SER A 677 -9.89 -13.74 -19.39
N SER A 678 -10.63 -12.87 -18.71
CA SER A 678 -10.65 -12.75 -17.25
C SER A 678 -11.99 -13.22 -16.69
N SER A 679 -11.92 -13.82 -15.51
CA SER A 679 -13.05 -14.35 -14.74
C SER A 679 -13.12 -13.70 -13.37
N THR A 680 -14.16 -14.00 -12.60
CA THR A 680 -14.31 -13.43 -11.24
C THR A 680 -13.29 -13.95 -10.23
N SER A 681 -12.64 -15.09 -10.49
CA SER A 681 -11.53 -15.59 -9.67
C SER A 681 -10.19 -14.90 -9.99
N ASP A 682 -10.10 -14.22 -11.13
CA ASP A 682 -8.95 -13.38 -11.47
C ASP A 682 -9.05 -12.05 -10.70
N LYS A 683 -7.93 -11.35 -10.56
CA LYS A 683 -7.89 -10.04 -9.88
C LYS A 683 -8.62 -9.03 -10.75
N ASN A 684 -9.87 -8.73 -10.42
CA ASN A 684 -10.73 -7.84 -11.20
C ASN A 684 -11.40 -6.80 -10.30
N VAL A 685 -11.58 -5.61 -10.87
CA VAL A 685 -12.24 -4.50 -10.21
C VAL A 685 -13.19 -3.81 -11.18
N TYR A 686 -14.42 -3.58 -10.73
CA TYR A 686 -15.35 -2.65 -11.34
C TYR A 686 -15.65 -1.50 -10.36
N VAL A 687 -15.31 -0.28 -10.76
CA VAL A 687 -15.66 0.96 -10.05
C VAL A 687 -16.83 1.65 -10.74
N SER A 688 -16.73 1.82 -12.06
CA SER A 688 -17.76 2.48 -12.88
C SER A 688 -17.62 2.04 -14.35
N PRO A 689 -18.55 2.44 -15.24
CA PRO A 689 -18.41 2.18 -16.68
C PRO A 689 -17.15 2.80 -17.32
N GLN A 690 -16.49 3.76 -16.65
CA GLN A 690 -15.26 4.40 -17.11
C GLN A 690 -14.02 3.96 -16.32
N ALA A 691 -14.18 3.12 -15.29
CA ALA A 691 -13.11 2.71 -14.41
C ALA A 691 -13.28 1.23 -14.02
N PHE A 692 -12.68 0.34 -14.79
CA PHE A 692 -12.60 -1.08 -14.48
C PHE A 692 -11.37 -1.73 -15.12
N GLY A 693 -10.89 -2.80 -14.50
CA GLY A 693 -9.78 -3.55 -15.07
C GLY A 693 -9.42 -4.80 -14.29
N ALA A 694 -8.85 -5.76 -14.99
CA ALA A 694 -8.54 -7.08 -14.49
C ALA A 694 -7.12 -7.45 -14.90
N THR A 695 -6.42 -8.11 -13.98
CA THR A 695 -5.16 -8.79 -14.25
C THR A 695 -5.34 -10.29 -14.11
N LYS A 696 -4.55 -11.01 -14.91
CA LYS A 696 -4.44 -12.47 -14.86
C LYS A 696 -2.99 -12.86 -15.09
N ASP A 697 -2.46 -13.70 -14.21
CA ASP A 697 -1.14 -14.27 -14.42
C ASP A 697 -1.24 -15.43 -15.41
N LEU A 698 -0.49 -15.34 -16.51
CA LEU A 698 -0.40 -16.38 -17.52
C LEU A 698 1.08 -16.73 -17.70
N ASN A 699 1.45 -17.97 -17.35
CA ASN A 699 2.84 -18.44 -17.39
C ASN A 699 3.84 -17.54 -16.64
N GLY A 700 3.42 -17.03 -15.47
CA GLY A 700 4.23 -16.13 -14.65
C GLY A 700 4.35 -14.71 -15.20
N VAL A 701 3.60 -14.34 -16.25
CA VAL A 701 3.56 -12.97 -16.80
C VAL A 701 2.16 -12.38 -16.62
N PRO A 702 2.02 -11.14 -16.09
CA PRO A 702 0.75 -10.48 -15.99
C PRO A 702 0.21 -10.09 -17.38
N ALA A 703 -0.99 -10.56 -17.68
CA ALA A 703 -1.87 -10.08 -18.73
C ALA A 703 -2.98 -9.22 -18.10
N TYR A 704 -3.52 -8.28 -18.87
CA TYR A 704 -4.57 -7.40 -18.35
C TYR A 704 -5.53 -6.88 -19.41
N ILE A 705 -6.69 -6.46 -18.95
CA ILE A 705 -7.70 -5.65 -19.65
C ILE A 705 -8.02 -4.48 -18.72
N ALA A 706 -7.87 -3.24 -19.17
CA ALA A 706 -8.01 -2.05 -18.34
C ALA A 706 -8.62 -0.89 -19.13
N THR A 707 -9.58 -0.17 -18.56
CA THR A 707 -10.13 1.08 -19.14
C THR A 707 -9.10 2.20 -19.14
N GLU A 708 -9.10 3.11 -20.12
CA GLU A 708 -8.28 4.33 -20.06
C GLU A 708 -9.16 5.51 -19.58
N ARG A 709 -8.66 6.33 -18.65
CA ARG A 709 -9.44 7.43 -18.05
C ARG A 709 -9.19 8.80 -18.69
N HIS A 710 -8.02 9.00 -19.31
CA HIS A 710 -7.64 10.30 -19.86
C HIS A 710 -8.28 10.51 -21.24
N ALA A 711 -9.26 11.42 -21.29
CA ALA A 711 -10.01 11.86 -22.47
C ALA A 711 -10.81 10.77 -23.20
N LEU A 712 -12.10 10.64 -22.85
CA LEU A 712 -13.29 10.99 -23.68
C LEU A 712 -14.52 10.97 -22.75
N SER A 713 -14.58 11.94 -21.83
CA SER A 713 -15.65 12.17 -20.84
C SER A 713 -17.05 12.43 -21.41
N ASN A 714 -17.28 12.20 -22.71
CA ASN A 714 -18.49 12.60 -23.42
C ASN A 714 -19.34 11.44 -23.96
N TYR A 715 -18.91 10.18 -23.79
CA TYR A 715 -19.69 9.01 -24.22
C TYR A 715 -20.52 8.42 -23.08
N ASN A 716 -21.76 8.07 -23.41
CA ASN A 716 -22.75 7.56 -22.47
C ASN A 716 -22.92 6.04 -22.59
N TYR A 717 -22.61 5.45 -23.75
CA TYR A 717 -22.92 4.05 -24.05
C TYR A 717 -21.70 3.22 -24.46
N MET A 718 -20.51 3.82 -24.52
CA MET A 718 -19.25 3.15 -24.80
C MET A 718 -18.13 3.58 -23.84
N THR A 719 -17.11 2.74 -23.75
CA THR A 719 -15.86 2.95 -23.05
C THR A 719 -14.72 2.29 -23.82
N TRP A 720 -13.49 2.61 -23.49
CA TRP A 720 -12.29 2.07 -24.14
C TRP A 720 -11.15 1.92 -23.14
N GLY A 721 -10.09 1.27 -23.60
CA GLY A 721 -8.85 1.20 -22.86
C GLY A 721 -7.83 0.32 -23.55
N HIS A 722 -6.96 -0.31 -22.76
CA HIS A 722 -5.88 -1.12 -23.27
C HIS A 722 -5.93 -2.57 -22.77
N TRP A 723 -5.31 -3.45 -23.54
CA TRP A 723 -5.10 -4.83 -23.14
C TRP A 723 -3.70 -5.29 -23.51
N SER A 724 -3.19 -6.25 -22.76
CA SER A 724 -1.89 -6.85 -23.01
C SER A 724 -1.89 -8.31 -22.67
N TYR A 725 -1.18 -9.10 -23.47
CA TYR A 725 -1.14 -10.54 -23.34
C TYR A 725 0.17 -11.09 -23.91
N ASP A 726 0.81 -12.00 -23.18
CA ASP A 726 1.98 -12.76 -23.63
C ASP A 726 1.52 -14.20 -23.92
N THR A 727 1.80 -14.69 -25.12
CA THR A 727 1.29 -15.97 -25.63
C THR A 727 2.01 -17.23 -25.10
N GLY A 728 3.20 -17.12 -24.48
CA GLY A 728 3.96 -18.29 -23.98
C GLY A 728 5.49 -18.21 -24.12
N THR A 729 6.21 -19.31 -23.79
CA THR A 729 7.69 -19.41 -23.77
C THR A 729 8.36 -19.59 -25.14
N SER A 730 9.11 -18.55 -25.52
CA SER A 730 10.23 -18.52 -26.48
C SER A 730 10.04 -19.25 -27.83
N PRO A 731 9.60 -18.53 -28.88
CA PRO A 731 9.50 -17.07 -28.98
C PRO A 731 8.12 -16.58 -29.40
N ASP A 732 7.24 -16.39 -28.43
CA ASP A 732 5.83 -16.64 -28.79
C ASP A 732 4.99 -15.46 -29.24
N LYS A 733 5.56 -14.25 -29.30
CA LYS A 733 4.87 -12.98 -29.55
C LYS A 733 4.17 -12.39 -28.32
N THR A 734 3.94 -11.08 -28.34
CA THR A 734 3.25 -10.34 -27.28
C THR A 734 2.25 -9.38 -27.92
N VAL A 735 1.04 -9.33 -27.39
CA VAL A 735 0.13 -8.21 -27.61
C VAL A 735 0.62 -7.04 -26.78
N PHE A 736 1.14 -6.02 -27.48
CA PHE A 736 1.77 -4.85 -26.90
C PHE A 736 0.80 -4.11 -25.97
N MET A 737 1.33 -3.52 -24.91
CA MET A 737 0.55 -2.95 -23.82
C MET A 737 -0.37 -1.80 -24.21
N ALA A 738 -0.02 -1.04 -25.24
CA ALA A 738 -0.83 0.07 -25.72
C ALA A 738 -1.92 -0.38 -26.72
N SER A 739 -2.17 -1.69 -26.86
CA SER A 739 -3.18 -2.24 -27.76
C SER A 739 -4.57 -1.81 -27.32
N PRO A 740 -5.30 -0.99 -28.12
CA PRO A 740 -6.56 -0.41 -27.69
C PRO A 740 -7.76 -1.34 -27.93
N TRP A 741 -8.79 -1.17 -27.11
CA TRP A 741 -10.12 -1.77 -27.29
C TRP A 741 -11.21 -0.75 -27.00
N ILE A 742 -12.38 -0.91 -27.61
CA ILE A 742 -13.59 -0.10 -27.39
C ILE A 742 -14.79 -1.05 -27.25
N ALA A 743 -15.65 -0.80 -26.27
CA ALA A 743 -16.84 -1.62 -26.03
C ALA A 743 -17.99 -0.80 -25.45
N GLY A 744 -19.22 -1.23 -25.73
CA GLY A 744 -20.41 -0.53 -25.28
C GLY A 744 -21.69 -1.33 -25.42
N ARG A 745 -22.81 -0.69 -25.08
CA ARG A 745 -24.15 -1.25 -25.29
C ARG A 745 -24.54 -1.06 -26.76
N LEU A 746 -24.54 -2.13 -27.55
CA LEU A 746 -24.90 -2.10 -28.97
C LEU A 746 -26.33 -1.60 -29.17
N THR A 747 -26.56 -0.76 -30.19
CA THR A 747 -27.90 -0.45 -30.68
C THR A 747 -28.53 -1.73 -31.25
N PRO A 748 -29.71 -2.16 -30.78
CA PRO A 748 -30.44 -3.25 -31.43
C PRO A 748 -30.69 -2.91 -32.90
N SER A 749 -30.57 -3.88 -33.82
CA SER A 749 -30.73 -3.59 -35.26
C SER A 749 -32.12 -3.06 -35.62
N SER A 750 -33.13 -3.35 -34.80
CA SER A 750 -34.49 -2.81 -34.90
C SER A 750 -34.64 -1.36 -34.42
N ASP A 751 -33.66 -0.85 -33.66
CA ASP A 751 -33.65 0.50 -33.09
C ASP A 751 -32.73 1.45 -33.90
N ILE A 752 -31.96 0.93 -34.85
CA ILE A 752 -31.21 1.79 -35.79
C ILE A 752 -32.23 2.56 -36.65
N PRO A 753 -32.14 3.89 -36.75
CA PRO A 753 -33.02 4.67 -37.61
C PRO A 753 -33.01 4.15 -39.06
N THR A 754 -34.15 4.25 -39.74
CA THR A 754 -34.33 3.75 -41.11
C THR A 754 -34.38 4.86 -42.16
N THR A 755 -34.40 6.13 -41.73
CA THR A 755 -34.46 7.31 -42.59
C THR A 755 -33.64 8.46 -42.01
N GLY A 756 -33.28 9.43 -42.84
CA GLY A 756 -32.51 10.60 -42.46
C GLY A 756 -31.00 10.37 -42.41
N THR A 757 -30.28 11.39 -41.94
CA THR A 757 -28.84 11.37 -41.76
C THR A 757 -28.46 11.79 -40.34
N ALA A 758 -27.30 11.36 -39.87
CA ALA A 758 -26.68 11.82 -38.64
C ALA A 758 -25.18 11.98 -38.85
N THR A 759 -24.59 13.03 -38.28
CA THR A 759 -23.15 13.25 -38.28
C THR A 759 -22.62 12.97 -36.87
N TYR A 760 -21.65 12.07 -36.79
CA TYR A 760 -20.98 11.67 -35.56
C TYR A 760 -19.62 12.33 -35.52
N ASN A 761 -19.39 13.13 -34.48
CA ASN A 761 -18.11 13.76 -34.21
C ASN A 761 -17.44 13.06 -33.04
N GLY A 762 -16.15 12.77 -33.17
CA GLY A 762 -15.39 12.17 -32.09
C GLY A 762 -13.91 12.04 -32.38
N GLY A 763 -13.31 11.01 -31.80
CA GLY A 763 -11.86 10.84 -31.74
C GLY A 763 -11.39 9.55 -32.39
N VAL A 764 -10.13 9.57 -32.80
CA VAL A 764 -9.37 8.42 -33.29
C VAL A 764 -8.15 8.29 -32.41
N THR A 765 -7.83 7.08 -31.96
CA THR A 765 -6.59 6.78 -31.23
C THR A 765 -6.05 5.43 -31.67
N GLY A 766 -4.73 5.27 -31.66
CA GLY A 766 -4.07 4.07 -32.14
C GLY A 766 -2.56 4.12 -31.98
N GLN A 767 -1.89 3.14 -32.58
CA GLN A 767 -0.44 3.11 -32.67
C GLN A 767 -0.02 3.06 -34.13
N LEU A 768 1.11 3.73 -34.40
CA LEU A 768 1.77 3.82 -35.69
C LEU A 768 3.17 3.22 -35.56
N LYS A 769 3.49 2.28 -36.45
CA LYS A 769 4.86 1.85 -36.73
C LYS A 769 5.27 2.40 -38.09
N GLU A 770 6.17 3.38 -38.09
CA GLU A 770 6.72 3.94 -39.32
C GLU A 770 7.75 3.01 -39.96
N ALA A 771 7.99 3.18 -41.26
CA ALA A 771 8.99 2.42 -42.00
C ALA A 771 10.39 2.51 -41.34
N GLY A 772 10.83 1.43 -40.69
CA GLY A 772 12.13 1.39 -39.99
C GLY A 772 12.20 2.19 -38.67
N GLY A 773 11.09 2.80 -38.24
CA GLY A 773 11.00 3.63 -37.03
C GLY A 773 10.52 2.87 -35.77
N LEU A 774 10.53 3.59 -34.64
CA LEU A 774 9.91 3.14 -33.38
C LEU A 774 8.39 3.32 -33.41
N PHE A 775 7.69 2.72 -32.45
CA PHE A 775 6.27 2.96 -32.25
C PHE A 775 6.03 4.38 -31.74
N THR A 776 4.97 4.99 -32.24
CA THR A 776 4.44 6.23 -31.69
C THR A 776 2.92 6.15 -31.62
N SER A 777 2.35 6.79 -30.61
CA SER A 777 0.90 6.93 -30.53
C SER A 777 0.42 7.83 -31.67
N VAL A 778 -0.72 7.51 -32.26
CA VAL A 778 -1.38 8.33 -33.27
C VAL A 778 -2.80 8.64 -32.84
N GLY A 779 -3.18 9.91 -32.90
CA GLY A 779 -4.52 10.37 -32.56
C GLY A 779 -5.03 11.47 -33.47
N GLY A 780 -6.33 11.63 -33.57
CA GLY A 780 -6.96 12.66 -34.38
C GLY A 780 -8.47 12.73 -34.19
N THR A 781 -9.16 13.37 -35.12
CA THR A 781 -10.61 13.56 -35.08
C THR A 781 -11.32 12.66 -36.07
N SER A 782 -12.52 12.20 -35.72
CA SER A 782 -13.41 11.42 -36.58
C SER A 782 -14.67 12.22 -36.87
N THR A 783 -15.01 12.39 -38.14
CA THR A 783 -16.29 12.98 -38.58
C THR A 783 -16.96 12.02 -39.55
N LEU A 784 -17.99 11.31 -39.10
CA LEU A 784 -18.68 10.29 -39.88
C LEU A 784 -20.14 10.66 -40.08
N THR A 785 -20.64 10.62 -41.31
CA THR A 785 -22.06 10.82 -41.61
C THR A 785 -22.70 9.51 -42.00
N ALA A 786 -23.64 9.04 -41.17
CA ALA A 786 -24.48 7.90 -41.48
C ALA A 786 -25.74 8.36 -42.21
N ASN A 787 -26.03 7.74 -43.36
CA ASN A 787 -27.30 7.86 -44.06
C ASN A 787 -28.11 6.59 -43.80
N PHE A 788 -29.15 6.73 -42.98
CA PHE A 788 -29.96 5.61 -42.52
C PHE A 788 -30.85 5.00 -43.61
N GLY A 789 -31.19 5.79 -44.63
CA GLY A 789 -31.95 5.31 -45.77
C GLY A 789 -31.11 4.45 -46.72
N SER A 790 -29.91 4.91 -47.07
CA SER A 790 -29.00 4.17 -47.95
C SER A 790 -28.13 3.14 -47.22
N LYS A 791 -28.10 3.19 -45.89
CA LYS A 791 -27.22 2.37 -45.02
C LYS A 791 -25.73 2.56 -45.31
N GLY A 792 -25.39 3.77 -45.74
CA GLY A 792 -24.01 4.18 -46.03
C GLY A 792 -23.45 5.08 -44.94
N ILE A 793 -22.13 4.97 -44.73
CA ILE A 793 -21.36 5.85 -43.86
C ILE A 793 -20.23 6.45 -44.69
N THR A 794 -20.16 7.77 -44.72
CA THR A 794 -19.11 8.53 -45.40
C THR A 794 -18.52 9.54 -44.45
N GLY A 795 -17.23 9.85 -44.56
CA GLY A 795 -16.61 10.84 -43.70
C GLY A 795 -15.10 10.84 -43.80
N SER A 796 -14.44 11.29 -42.74
CA SER A 796 -12.98 11.36 -42.66
C SER A 796 -12.46 11.17 -41.24
N PHE A 797 -11.25 10.63 -41.17
CA PHE A 797 -10.36 10.81 -40.03
C PHE A 797 -9.37 11.92 -40.36
N ASP A 798 -9.38 12.98 -39.57
CA ASP A 798 -8.62 14.20 -39.85
C ASP A 798 -7.60 14.48 -38.76
N ASN A 799 -6.53 15.18 -39.14
CA ASN A 799 -5.43 15.58 -38.26
C ASN A 799 -4.87 14.39 -37.46
N LEU A 800 -4.60 13.27 -38.14
CA LEU A 800 -3.93 12.13 -37.51
C LEU A 800 -2.49 12.53 -37.20
N LYS A 801 -2.22 12.75 -35.92
CA LYS A 801 -0.97 13.29 -35.39
C LYS A 801 -0.24 12.27 -34.52
N ARG A 802 1.09 12.35 -34.55
CA ARG A 802 1.97 11.58 -33.67
C ARG A 802 1.96 12.13 -32.24
N TYR A 803 2.60 11.41 -31.33
CA TYR A 803 2.79 11.85 -29.93
C TYR A 803 3.46 13.23 -29.81
N ASP A 804 4.38 13.58 -30.72
CA ASP A 804 5.04 14.89 -30.76
C ASP A 804 4.19 16.01 -31.39
N ASN A 805 2.89 15.76 -31.62
CA ASN A 805 1.91 16.64 -32.24
C ASN A 805 2.20 16.96 -33.73
N SER A 806 3.19 16.32 -34.35
CA SER A 806 3.42 16.41 -35.80
C SER A 806 2.34 15.66 -36.58
N THR A 807 1.95 16.18 -37.75
CA THR A 807 0.91 15.55 -38.59
C THR A 807 1.50 14.36 -39.34
N TRP A 808 0.83 13.21 -39.27
CA TRP A 808 1.14 12.01 -40.04
C TRP A 808 0.26 11.89 -41.29
N VAL A 809 -1.06 12.08 -41.14
CA VAL A 809 -2.03 12.12 -42.23
C VAL A 809 -3.00 13.27 -41.96
N THR A 810 -3.14 14.17 -42.92
CA THR A 810 -4.02 15.34 -42.80
C THR A 810 -5.48 14.93 -42.83
N SER A 811 -5.83 14.04 -43.76
CA SER A 811 -7.19 13.51 -43.90
C SER A 811 -7.17 12.13 -44.56
N ALA A 812 -7.96 11.21 -44.01
CA ALA A 812 -8.20 9.89 -44.57
C ALA A 812 -9.71 9.68 -44.73
N ALA A 813 -10.18 9.53 -45.97
CA ALA A 813 -11.58 9.36 -46.30
C ALA A 813 -12.09 7.98 -45.87
N VAL A 814 -13.27 7.96 -45.25
CA VAL A 814 -13.96 6.76 -44.78
C VAL A 814 -15.15 6.48 -45.71
N ASN A 815 -15.23 5.24 -46.20
CA ASN A 815 -16.37 4.73 -46.96
C ASN A 815 -16.78 3.37 -46.39
N ALA A 816 -17.90 3.33 -45.68
CA ALA A 816 -18.39 2.14 -45.01
C ALA A 816 -19.90 1.96 -45.20
N ASN A 817 -20.41 0.78 -44.85
CA ASN A 817 -21.83 0.47 -44.91
C ASN A 817 -22.21 -0.50 -43.79
N TRP A 818 -23.51 -0.67 -43.58
CA TRP A 818 -24.05 -1.75 -42.75
C TRP A 818 -25.18 -2.49 -43.46
N GLY A 819 -25.29 -3.78 -43.16
CA GLY A 819 -26.31 -4.65 -43.75
C GLY A 819 -27.72 -4.44 -43.17
N ALA A 820 -28.74 -4.92 -43.88
CA ALA A 820 -30.10 -4.98 -43.33
C ALA A 820 -30.19 -5.97 -42.17
N GLY A 821 -30.88 -5.60 -41.08
CA GLY A 821 -31.09 -6.46 -39.91
C GLY A 821 -29.85 -6.66 -39.03
N THR A 822 -28.73 -6.01 -39.34
CA THR A 822 -27.49 -6.09 -38.56
C THR A 822 -27.03 -4.70 -38.11
N ASN A 823 -26.18 -4.69 -37.08
CA ASN A 823 -25.47 -3.51 -36.57
C ASN A 823 -23.96 -3.58 -36.91
N ALA A 824 -23.55 -4.52 -37.76
CA ALA A 824 -22.15 -4.63 -38.18
C ALA A 824 -21.86 -3.61 -39.29
N ILE A 825 -20.89 -2.72 -39.03
CA ILE A 825 -20.34 -1.76 -39.98
C ILE A 825 -19.02 -2.30 -40.49
N SER A 826 -18.82 -2.26 -41.81
CA SER A 826 -17.52 -2.53 -42.43
C SER A 826 -17.27 -1.63 -43.64
N GLY A 827 -16.00 -1.36 -43.94
CA GLY A 827 -15.63 -0.48 -45.03
C GLY A 827 -14.13 -0.29 -45.21
N THR A 828 -13.80 0.77 -45.94
CA THR A 828 -12.42 1.16 -46.25
C THR A 828 -12.10 2.56 -45.74
N ILE A 829 -10.82 2.78 -45.46
CA ILE A 829 -10.22 4.08 -45.16
C ILE A 829 -9.07 4.31 -46.13
N ALA A 830 -8.98 5.51 -46.72
CA ALA A 830 -7.89 5.85 -47.62
C ALA A 830 -7.49 7.34 -47.53
N GLY A 831 -6.19 7.62 -47.47
CA GLY A 831 -5.66 8.98 -47.40
C GLY A 831 -4.16 9.02 -47.65
N GLU A 832 -3.69 10.00 -48.43
CA GLU A 832 -2.26 10.28 -48.64
C GLU A 832 -1.40 9.03 -48.98
N GLY A 833 -1.90 8.21 -49.92
CA GLY A 833 -1.20 6.99 -50.38
C GLY A 833 -1.29 5.80 -49.42
N LYS A 834 -2.08 5.90 -48.34
CA LYS A 834 -2.32 4.85 -47.36
C LYS A 834 -3.76 4.34 -47.46
N ASN A 835 -3.94 3.04 -47.25
CA ASN A 835 -5.24 2.36 -47.33
C ASN A 835 -5.39 1.37 -46.17
N GLY A 836 -6.64 1.12 -45.77
CA GLY A 836 -6.96 0.08 -44.82
C GLY A 836 -8.46 -0.09 -44.64
N ASN A 837 -8.83 -0.69 -43.51
CA ASN A 837 -10.19 -1.11 -43.24
C ASN A 837 -10.75 -0.40 -42.01
N ILE A 838 -12.07 -0.34 -41.95
CA ILE A 838 -12.82 0.09 -40.77
C ILE A 838 -13.88 -0.96 -40.46
N ASN A 839 -13.97 -1.35 -39.19
CA ASN A 839 -15.05 -2.18 -38.67
C ASN A 839 -15.67 -1.46 -37.48
N GLY A 840 -16.98 -1.61 -37.27
CA GLY A 840 -17.63 -0.94 -36.15
C GLY A 840 -19.08 -1.34 -35.91
N ALA A 841 -19.72 -0.61 -35.00
CA ALA A 841 -21.15 -0.71 -34.73
C ALA A 841 -21.70 0.61 -34.20
N PHE A 842 -23.02 0.73 -34.18
CA PHE A 842 -23.74 1.77 -33.45
C PHE A 842 -23.96 1.35 -31.98
N PHE A 843 -23.89 2.32 -31.08
CA PHE A 843 -24.04 2.17 -29.64
C PHE A 843 -25.16 3.08 -29.11
N GLY A 844 -25.78 2.62 -28.01
CA GLY A 844 -26.87 3.32 -27.35
C GLY A 844 -28.21 3.27 -28.09
N PRO A 845 -29.28 3.80 -27.47
CA PRO A 845 -30.59 3.93 -28.12
C PRO A 845 -30.50 4.72 -29.42
N SER A 846 -31.23 4.29 -30.44
CA SER A 846 -31.38 4.99 -31.72
C SER A 846 -30.06 5.44 -32.37
N ALA A 847 -29.01 4.63 -32.23
CA ALA A 847 -27.68 4.88 -32.76
C ALA A 847 -27.11 6.25 -32.32
N GLN A 848 -27.21 6.60 -31.04
CA GLN A 848 -26.66 7.86 -30.51
C GLN A 848 -25.14 7.97 -30.65
N GLU A 849 -24.47 6.83 -30.75
CA GLU A 849 -23.02 6.71 -30.73
C GLU A 849 -22.54 5.70 -31.79
N ILE A 850 -21.32 5.86 -32.29
CA ILE A 850 -20.67 4.96 -33.27
C ILE A 850 -19.23 4.70 -32.82
N GLY A 851 -18.74 3.48 -32.99
CA GLY A 851 -17.35 3.17 -32.67
C GLY A 851 -16.87 1.84 -33.24
N GLY A 852 -15.56 1.63 -33.21
CA GLY A 852 -14.97 0.43 -33.80
C GLY A 852 -13.46 0.47 -33.89
N ASN A 853 -12.89 -0.40 -34.74
CA ASN A 853 -11.47 -0.46 -35.02
C ASN A 853 -11.16 -0.03 -36.47
N TRP A 854 -9.90 0.32 -36.71
CA TRP A 854 -9.43 0.74 -38.02
C TRP A 854 -7.99 0.29 -38.29
N THR A 855 -7.62 0.21 -39.56
CA THR A 855 -6.25 0.05 -40.05
C THR A 855 -5.94 1.07 -41.14
N LEU A 856 -4.68 1.49 -41.25
CA LEU A 856 -4.21 2.36 -42.32
C LEU A 856 -2.73 2.06 -42.59
N ASN A 857 -2.43 1.58 -43.80
CA ASN A 857 -1.11 1.09 -44.18
C ASN A 857 -0.68 1.67 -45.53
N GLY A 858 0.61 1.98 -45.69
CA GLY A 858 1.16 2.49 -46.96
C GLY A 858 2.54 3.14 -46.76
N GLY A 859 3.39 3.10 -47.78
CA GLY A 859 4.75 3.66 -47.70
C GLY A 859 5.68 2.96 -46.69
N GLY A 860 5.32 1.74 -46.25
CA GLY A 860 6.03 1.01 -45.18
C GLY A 860 5.47 1.23 -43.78
N ASP A 861 4.57 2.21 -43.62
CA ASP A 861 3.88 2.47 -42.36
C ASP A 861 2.79 1.42 -42.11
N LYS A 862 2.64 1.04 -40.85
CA LYS A 862 1.54 0.22 -40.34
C LYS A 862 0.88 0.91 -39.16
N ALA A 863 -0.39 1.26 -39.29
CA ALA A 863 -1.17 1.83 -38.19
C ALA A 863 -2.50 1.12 -38.02
N ALA A 864 -2.94 1.08 -36.78
CA ALA A 864 -4.27 0.63 -36.41
C ALA A 864 -4.72 1.31 -35.13
N GLY A 865 -6.00 1.18 -34.81
CA GLY A 865 -6.51 1.72 -33.57
C GLY A 865 -8.01 1.56 -33.44
N ILE A 866 -8.57 2.37 -32.56
CA ILE A 866 -10.02 2.49 -32.35
C ILE A 866 -10.50 3.89 -32.71
N PHE A 867 -11.80 4.02 -32.97
CA PHE A 867 -12.47 5.29 -33.15
C PHE A 867 -13.80 5.30 -32.40
N GLY A 868 -14.23 6.49 -32.01
CA GLY A 868 -15.55 6.76 -31.45
C GLY A 868 -16.15 8.03 -32.04
N GLY A 869 -17.47 8.14 -32.02
CA GLY A 869 -18.20 9.32 -32.46
C GLY A 869 -19.56 9.42 -31.81
N LYS A 870 -19.97 10.65 -31.49
CA LYS A 870 -21.27 10.97 -30.91
C LYS A 870 -22.06 11.85 -31.87
N LYS A 871 -23.35 11.52 -32.02
CA LYS A 871 -24.30 12.21 -32.89
C LYS A 871 -24.54 13.67 -32.49
#